data_AF-A0A0L0N8L1-F1
#
_entry.id   AF-A0A0L0N8L1-F1
#
_cell.length_a   1.000
_cell.length_b   1.000
_cell.length_c   1.000
_cell.angle_alpha   90.00
_cell.angle_beta   90.00
_cell.angle_gamma   90.00
#
_symmetry.space_group_name_H-M   'P 1'
#
loop_
_entity.id
_entity.type
_entity.pdbx_description
1 polymer ?
#
loop_
_entity_poly.entity_id
_entity_poly.type
_entity_poly.pdbx_seq_one_letter_code
_entity_poly.pdbx_strand_id
1 'polypeptide(L)'
;MLAEFKRDLHDMSADPSSTRRRNRGFLGPDSSALPAQDVQDRHQLRYELDLNSWNLRIWGVAASGFLTDSYNLFSTNVILASVAFVYYPDGRQWPSLLINLFTLLGSVIGQLLFGFLADWYGRTRLYGIELVLVIVSTIGVATSSNGYGDLSFLALFFWWRFIMGVGIGAEYPLSAVITSEWSSTQSRATMLSSVFLMQPVGQALAQLVGLFVLLGFDNSKQLQTLRCGLDAAHDDECRKAVDGIWRIVIGSGAVPALLAIIFRFFLFDCGLYSLEVRNKPSLAIQNTQRVYGAPSAGFANSFQMQPQTHGVRPEMSPRPMPVQFSKEDLYNYFIRDGNWYYLLGTAATWFFLDVSFYGLSLDNRKTLSDMWATAGPTPIDERLECWSSTLPGGQSLVPSWRQNGLPVWQTDATHPCNTIYDVLIEQTKQYLLTVSLASIAGSVCFIFFANRIPRRQWLTASFLILAVFFVITGAVYYRVNRSPAAPATVVFVALCHFMFNFGANTLTFIIPAEIFPTCYRCTCHGISAAAGKLGSIVAVAVVYGINGAYKSQTRQGLIFLLFGSVAAFGAIFSWAFLPDSQRRVVEDDGRSFLETKDLEELGEGRERARQGGEAVTFREKWEGIKRRREATRRRRNESPQSLALARGRWMRRHRPARPSEHLGRLGVQLVEARRRHDVRVLLQRVEPPLPARAGHGAEGEGGDVDVDEAERRAEEEGALAVSVPIGHCASGFRSATNAAAMKVILSINAGSSSVKISVYSYSADGNAAPRQIADTQVSGLTAPPAQLRYSRSGKSIIKDRKVDGDVQSQDDAFRLLLKTLIDDAELREVGSKGDIAMACHRIVHGGDYDDSKVITKETYHHLEELSDLAPLHNGPALDIVDSCIKQLPGAINVACFDSQFHATIPPHISTYPIDQEIAKKNRLRKYGFHGISYAFIARSVAEFLGKSLAELNIIALHLGSGASACAIKGGKSWDTSMGLTPLAGLPGATRSGSVDPSLVFHYASDVGKLSPASTKDLHISKAEEILNKESGWKSLTGTTDFGVIAGSDEPQHKLAFDLLVDRICGFVGSYYVSLQGQVDALVFAGGIGERSSKLRSAVVERAGCLGFAVDEKRNGGYGDAVVRDVGADDARHRVLVCQTDEQFEMARACAVKEELW
;
A
#
# COMPACT_ATOMS: atom_id res chain seq x y z
N MET A 1 -0.73 15.99 8.44
CA MET A 1 0.15 16.26 7.27
C MET A 1 0.86 17.62 7.33
N LEU A 2 0.18 18.78 7.25
CA LEU A 2 0.83 20.11 7.40
C LEU A 2 1.50 20.33 8.77
N ALA A 3 0.97 19.70 9.83
CA ALA A 3 1.56 19.72 11.17
C ALA A 3 2.80 18.82 11.30
N GLU A 4 2.83 17.64 10.65
CA GLU A 4 4.04 16.81 10.53
C GLU A 4 5.10 17.49 9.67
N PHE A 5 4.68 18.16 8.60
CA PHE A 5 5.55 18.98 7.75
C PHE A 5 6.20 20.12 8.55
N LYS A 6 5.44 20.79 9.43
CA LYS A 6 5.97 21.80 10.38
C LYS A 6 6.87 21.21 11.46
N ARG A 7 6.55 20.01 11.97
CA ARG A 7 7.33 19.34 13.02
C ARG A 7 8.68 18.87 12.51
N ASP A 8 8.72 18.33 11.30
CA ASP A 8 9.97 17.95 10.62
C ASP A 8 10.77 19.18 10.19
N LEU A 9 10.13 20.27 9.73
CA LEU A 9 10.83 21.55 9.47
C LEU A 9 11.46 22.14 10.74
N HIS A 10 10.83 21.95 11.90
CA HIS A 10 11.38 22.37 13.19
C HIS A 10 12.59 21.51 13.61
N ASP A 11 12.54 20.19 13.39
CA ASP A 11 13.64 19.24 13.64
C ASP A 11 14.85 19.45 12.70
N MET A 12 14.68 20.22 11.62
CA MET A 12 15.75 20.55 10.68
C MET A 12 16.58 21.78 11.06
N SER A 13 16.17 22.59 12.03
CA SER A 13 16.75 23.93 12.26
C SER A 13 17.45 24.17 13.60
N ALA A 14 17.54 23.19 14.51
CA ALA A 14 18.23 23.44 15.79
C ALA A 14 18.82 22.17 16.41
N ASP A 15 20.07 21.84 16.06
CA ASP A 15 21.14 21.49 17.02
C ASP A 15 22.40 21.02 16.24
N PRO A 16 23.44 21.87 16.09
CA PRO A 16 24.71 21.50 15.45
C PRO A 16 25.56 20.53 16.30
N SER A 17 25.15 20.21 17.54
CA SER A 17 25.96 19.45 18.50
C SER A 17 25.58 17.98 18.68
N SER A 18 24.55 17.47 18.00
CA SER A 18 24.20 16.05 18.10
C SER A 18 25.16 15.15 17.29
N THR A 19 26.05 14.47 18.01
CA THR A 19 26.97 13.43 17.56
C THR A 19 26.26 12.15 17.05
N ARG A 20 25.41 12.25 16.01
CA ARG A 20 24.79 11.07 15.37
C ARG A 20 25.20 10.96 13.91
N ARG A 21 26.06 9.97 13.65
CA ARG A 21 26.46 9.52 12.31
C ARG A 21 25.20 9.21 11.50
N ARG A 22 25.01 9.91 10.37
CA ARG A 22 23.76 9.88 9.58
C ARG A 22 23.66 8.70 8.63
N ASN A 23 24.78 8.11 8.19
CA ASN A 23 24.76 7.08 7.14
C ASN A 23 25.24 5.72 7.67
N ARG A 24 24.37 4.71 7.61
CA ARG A 24 24.71 3.31 7.85
C ARG A 24 24.83 2.48 6.56
N GLY A 25 24.36 3.01 5.44
CA GLY A 25 24.26 2.32 4.15
C GLY A 25 25.59 2.09 3.45
N PHE A 26 26.45 3.10 3.50
CA PHE A 26 27.73 3.08 2.80
C PHE A 26 28.86 2.77 3.78
N LEU A 27 29.57 1.65 3.62
CA LEU A 27 30.72 1.28 4.46
C LEU A 27 31.97 0.94 3.65
N GLY A 28 31.96 1.33 2.37
CA GLY A 28 32.98 0.93 1.41
C GLY A 28 32.98 -0.58 1.15
N PRO A 29 34.08 -1.12 0.61
CA PRO A 29 34.19 -2.52 0.19
C PRO A 29 34.35 -3.52 1.36
N ASP A 30 34.36 -3.04 2.60
CA ASP A 30 34.56 -3.81 3.82
C ASP A 30 33.30 -3.76 4.69
N SER A 31 32.18 -4.29 4.15
CA SER A 31 30.89 -4.39 4.83
C SER A 31 30.90 -5.30 6.07
N SER A 32 32.04 -5.96 6.35
CA SER A 32 32.30 -6.68 7.60
C SER A 32 32.26 -5.77 8.84
N ALA A 33 32.37 -4.45 8.65
CA ALA A 33 32.25 -3.44 9.70
C ALA A 33 30.80 -3.22 10.18
N LEU A 34 29.80 -3.76 9.49
CA LEU A 34 28.40 -3.70 9.93
C LEU A 34 28.19 -4.55 11.19
N PRO A 35 27.49 -4.00 12.20
CA PRO A 35 26.91 -4.82 13.25
C PRO A 35 26.04 -5.94 12.67
N ALA A 36 26.05 -7.12 13.29
CA ALA A 36 25.24 -8.26 12.86
C ALA A 36 23.74 -7.91 12.71
N GLN A 37 23.25 -7.02 13.58
CA GLN A 37 21.89 -6.50 13.51
C GLN A 37 21.61 -5.70 12.23
N ASP A 38 22.52 -4.80 11.81
CA ASP A 38 22.31 -3.99 10.62
C ASP A 38 22.34 -4.88 9.34
N VAL A 39 23.16 -5.92 9.32
CA VAL A 39 23.16 -6.94 8.24
C VAL A 39 21.81 -7.64 8.18
N GLN A 40 21.27 -7.98 9.35
CA GLN A 40 19.98 -8.65 9.46
C GLN A 40 18.80 -7.77 9.05
N ASP A 41 18.81 -6.49 9.44
CA ASP A 41 17.78 -5.50 9.06
C ASP A 41 17.72 -5.31 7.55
N ARG A 42 18.88 -5.24 6.88
CA ARG A 42 18.96 -5.18 5.42
C ARG A 42 18.42 -6.46 4.77
N HIS A 43 18.84 -7.63 5.26
CA HIS A 43 18.39 -8.90 4.74
C HIS A 43 16.87 -9.08 4.89
N GLN A 44 16.30 -8.68 6.03
CA GLN A 44 14.86 -8.73 6.24
C GLN A 44 14.11 -7.80 5.30
N LEU A 45 14.54 -6.53 5.20
CA LEU A 45 13.90 -5.56 4.31
C LEU A 45 13.92 -6.07 2.86
N ARG A 46 15.06 -6.59 2.42
CA ARG A 46 15.19 -7.20 1.09
C ARG A 46 14.30 -8.41 0.93
N TYR A 47 14.24 -9.29 1.91
CA TYR A 47 13.37 -10.46 1.87
C TYR A 47 11.89 -10.07 1.70
N GLU A 48 11.41 -9.05 2.43
CA GLU A 48 10.04 -8.55 2.31
C GLU A 48 9.75 -7.95 0.91
N LEU A 49 10.73 -7.24 0.34
CA LEU A 49 10.65 -6.75 -1.04
C LEU A 49 10.65 -7.91 -2.04
N ASP A 50 11.54 -8.90 -1.88
CA ASP A 50 11.71 -10.02 -2.80
C ASP A 50 10.55 -11.02 -2.78
N LEU A 51 9.80 -11.11 -1.68
CA LEU A 51 8.54 -11.86 -1.64
C LEU A 51 7.45 -11.28 -2.54
N ASN A 52 7.57 -10.00 -2.91
CA ASN A 52 6.59 -9.30 -3.71
C ASN A 52 7.17 -8.90 -5.06
N SER A 53 6.78 -9.61 -6.11
CA SER A 53 7.37 -9.43 -7.43
C SER A 53 6.96 -8.13 -8.12
N TRP A 54 5.75 -7.61 -7.91
CA TRP A 54 5.28 -6.38 -8.60
C TRP A 54 4.23 -5.63 -7.79
N ASN A 55 4.35 -4.30 -7.72
CA ASN A 55 3.35 -3.45 -7.06
C ASN A 55 2.80 -2.40 -8.02
N LEU A 56 1.51 -2.52 -8.34
CA LEU A 56 0.82 -1.61 -9.25
C LEU A 56 0.71 -0.19 -8.72
N ARG A 57 0.68 0.02 -7.39
CA ARG A 57 0.57 1.36 -6.80
C ARG A 57 1.87 2.13 -6.97
N ILE A 58 2.99 1.52 -6.61
CA ILE A 58 4.33 2.14 -6.78
C ILE A 58 4.60 2.39 -8.26
N TRP A 59 4.34 1.38 -9.11
CA TRP A 59 4.51 1.53 -10.55
C TRP A 59 3.63 2.66 -11.10
N GLY A 60 2.33 2.69 -10.77
CA GLY A 60 1.40 3.70 -11.27
C GLY A 60 1.82 5.12 -10.90
N VAL A 61 2.35 5.31 -9.69
CA VAL A 61 2.84 6.63 -9.26
C VAL A 61 4.09 7.04 -10.04
N ALA A 62 5.11 6.19 -10.12
CA ALA A 62 6.33 6.52 -10.84
C ALA A 62 6.09 6.68 -12.35
N ALA A 63 5.21 5.86 -12.93
CA ALA A 63 4.82 5.92 -14.32
C ALA A 63 4.06 7.21 -14.66
N SER A 64 3.12 7.64 -13.81
CA SER A 64 2.31 8.85 -14.07
C SER A 64 3.12 10.14 -14.13
N GLY A 65 4.14 10.27 -13.28
CA GLY A 65 5.08 11.39 -13.31
C GLY A 65 5.88 11.45 -14.60
N PHE A 66 6.53 10.34 -14.93
CA PHE A 66 7.34 10.24 -16.15
C PHE A 66 6.50 10.42 -17.43
N LEU A 67 5.24 9.97 -17.43
CA LEU A 67 4.28 10.23 -18.51
C LEU A 67 3.99 11.73 -18.67
N THR A 68 3.72 12.41 -17.55
CA THR A 68 3.41 13.85 -17.48
C THR A 68 4.58 14.67 -18.00
N ASP A 69 5.78 14.36 -17.55
CA ASP A 69 6.98 15.08 -17.94
C ASP A 69 7.33 14.88 -19.39
N SER A 70 7.19 13.65 -19.88
CA SER A 70 7.36 13.37 -21.28
C SER A 70 6.34 14.13 -22.13
N TYR A 71 5.07 14.14 -21.74
CA TYR A 71 4.05 14.93 -22.42
C TYR A 71 4.46 16.41 -22.49
N ASN A 72 4.82 17.03 -21.37
CA ASN A 72 5.17 18.47 -21.29
C ASN A 72 6.47 18.81 -22.02
N LEU A 73 7.43 17.88 -22.06
CA LEU A 73 8.67 18.06 -22.81
C LEU A 73 8.41 18.03 -24.32
N PHE A 74 7.66 17.04 -24.80
CA PHE A 74 7.47 16.80 -26.24
C PHE A 74 6.29 17.53 -26.86
N SER A 75 5.32 17.99 -26.09
CA SER A 75 4.22 18.86 -26.56
C SER A 75 4.73 20.16 -27.19
N THR A 76 5.92 20.61 -26.79
CA THR A 76 6.60 21.75 -27.43
C THR A 76 6.85 21.51 -28.92
N ASN A 77 7.25 20.30 -29.31
CA ASN A 77 7.45 19.98 -30.72
C ASN A 77 6.13 20.00 -31.49
N VAL A 78 5.02 19.66 -30.85
CA VAL A 78 3.67 19.77 -31.44
C VAL A 78 3.32 21.23 -31.71
N ILE A 79 3.57 22.11 -30.74
CA ILE A 79 3.06 23.49 -30.80
C ILE A 79 3.94 24.53 -31.51
N LEU A 80 5.23 24.26 -31.70
CA LEU A 80 6.17 25.27 -32.21
C LEU A 80 5.75 25.91 -33.55
N ALA A 81 4.96 25.22 -34.40
CA ALA A 81 4.56 25.71 -35.72
C ALA A 81 3.38 26.66 -35.56
N SER A 82 2.45 26.31 -34.69
CA SER A 82 1.37 27.19 -34.23
C SER A 82 1.91 28.44 -33.55
N VAL A 83 2.91 28.32 -32.66
CA VAL A 83 3.53 29.48 -32.01
C VAL A 83 4.26 30.36 -33.03
N ALA A 84 5.00 29.78 -33.97
CA ALA A 84 5.68 30.53 -35.03
C ALA A 84 4.68 31.25 -35.95
N PHE A 85 3.56 30.59 -36.29
CA PHE A 85 2.47 31.17 -37.07
C PHE A 85 1.87 32.40 -36.40
N VAL A 86 1.62 32.33 -35.09
CA VAL A 86 0.94 33.39 -34.33
C VAL A 86 1.87 34.56 -33.99
N TYR A 87 3.06 34.30 -33.43
CA TYR A 87 3.87 35.33 -32.76
C TYR A 87 5.08 35.84 -33.55
N TYR A 88 5.60 35.08 -34.52
CA TYR A 88 6.76 35.49 -35.31
C TYR A 88 6.73 34.95 -36.75
N PRO A 89 5.73 35.35 -37.55
CA PRO A 89 5.58 34.90 -38.94
C PRO A 89 6.76 35.32 -39.84
N ASP A 90 7.47 36.41 -39.51
CA ASP A 90 8.51 37.04 -40.33
C ASP A 90 9.92 36.42 -40.25
N GLY A 91 10.06 35.17 -39.78
CA GLY A 91 11.21 34.35 -40.21
C GLY A 91 12.42 34.20 -39.28
N ARG A 92 12.33 34.45 -37.97
CA ARG A 92 13.46 34.20 -37.05
C ARG A 92 13.45 32.76 -36.54
N GLN A 93 14.50 31.98 -36.82
CA GLN A 93 14.63 30.58 -36.36
C GLN A 93 15.19 30.43 -34.92
N TRP A 94 15.85 31.46 -34.40
CA TRP A 94 16.45 31.42 -33.05
C TRP A 94 15.47 31.36 -31.88
N PRO A 95 14.21 31.87 -31.94
CA PRO A 95 13.28 31.74 -30.82
C PRO A 95 12.97 30.28 -30.48
N SER A 96 12.67 29.45 -31.49
CA SER A 96 12.42 28.02 -31.30
C SER A 96 13.64 27.29 -30.70
N LEU A 97 14.85 27.69 -31.09
CA LEU A 97 16.09 27.18 -30.51
C LEU A 97 16.20 27.55 -29.02
N LEU A 98 15.99 28.82 -28.67
CA LEU A 98 16.07 29.28 -27.28
C LEU A 98 15.00 28.62 -26.39
N ILE A 99 13.77 28.45 -26.88
CA ILE A 99 12.71 27.73 -26.15
C ILE A 99 13.20 26.36 -25.67
N ASN A 100 13.81 25.58 -26.56
CA ASN A 100 14.32 24.26 -26.23
C ASN A 100 15.56 24.33 -25.32
N LEU A 101 16.49 25.27 -25.56
CA LEU A 101 17.69 25.44 -24.74
C LEU A 101 17.36 25.84 -23.29
N PHE A 102 16.40 26.74 -23.07
CA PHE A 102 15.99 27.14 -21.72
C PHE A 102 15.34 25.98 -20.95
N THR A 103 14.55 25.13 -21.61
CA THR A 103 14.03 23.91 -20.99
C THR A 103 15.16 22.93 -20.63
N LEU A 104 16.10 22.69 -21.54
CA LEU A 104 17.23 21.79 -21.27
C LEU A 104 18.12 22.32 -20.14
N LEU A 105 18.38 23.63 -20.10
CA LEU A 105 19.14 24.26 -19.01
C LEU A 105 18.41 24.13 -17.67
N GLY A 106 17.10 24.37 -17.67
CA GLY A 106 16.26 24.11 -16.50
C GLY A 106 16.37 22.66 -16.05
N SER A 107 16.31 21.69 -16.97
CA SER A 107 16.44 20.26 -16.66
C SER A 107 17.78 19.87 -16.07
N VAL A 108 18.89 20.43 -16.57
CA VAL A 108 20.23 20.22 -15.96
C VAL A 108 20.22 20.68 -14.50
N ILE A 109 19.70 21.88 -14.23
CA ILE A 109 19.63 22.42 -12.88
C ILE A 109 18.70 21.57 -11.99
N GLY A 110 17.53 21.18 -12.50
CA GLY A 110 16.58 20.31 -11.82
C GLY A 110 17.20 18.97 -11.43
N GLN A 111 17.89 18.30 -12.37
CA GLN A 111 18.54 17.00 -12.15
C GLN A 111 19.61 17.06 -11.07
N LEU A 112 20.46 18.10 -11.09
CA LEU A 112 21.52 18.28 -10.09
C LEU A 112 20.94 18.66 -8.72
N LEU A 113 20.03 19.64 -8.70
CA LEU A 113 19.45 20.17 -7.47
C LEU A 113 18.59 19.11 -6.76
N PHE A 114 17.62 18.51 -7.45
CA PHE A 114 16.73 17.52 -6.83
C PHE A 114 17.41 16.17 -6.63
N GLY A 115 18.41 15.82 -7.44
CA GLY A 115 19.27 14.65 -7.15
C GLY A 115 19.93 14.78 -5.78
N PHE A 116 20.54 15.93 -5.49
CA PHE A 116 21.14 16.23 -4.19
C PHE A 116 20.10 16.37 -3.06
N LEU A 117 19.07 17.18 -3.27
CA LEU A 117 18.05 17.42 -2.25
C LEU A 117 17.34 16.11 -1.86
N ALA A 118 17.13 15.18 -2.79
CA ALA A 118 16.48 13.90 -2.49
C ALA A 118 17.30 13.03 -1.56
N ASP A 119 18.64 13.03 -1.71
CA ASP A 119 19.54 12.30 -0.81
C ASP A 119 19.57 12.93 0.59
N TRP A 120 19.29 14.24 0.69
CA TRP A 120 19.38 14.99 1.94
C TRP A 120 18.06 15.10 2.72
N TYR A 121 16.97 15.47 2.04
CA TYR A 121 15.66 15.75 2.64
C TYR A 121 14.71 14.54 2.61
N GLY A 122 14.88 13.62 1.66
CA GLY A 122 14.04 12.44 1.45
C GLY A 122 13.47 12.33 0.05
N ARG A 123 13.15 11.10 -0.36
CA ARG A 123 12.73 10.76 -1.72
C ARG A 123 11.33 11.26 -2.02
N THR A 124 10.36 10.95 -1.16
CA THR A 124 8.94 11.19 -1.48
C THR A 124 8.51 12.63 -1.23
N ARG A 125 9.18 13.35 -0.33
CA ARG A 125 8.86 14.76 -0.01
C ARG A 125 9.08 15.70 -1.19
N LEU A 126 10.18 15.53 -1.91
CA LEU A 126 10.49 16.37 -3.07
C LEU A 126 9.67 16.00 -4.30
N TYR A 127 9.13 14.78 -4.33
CA TYR A 127 8.29 14.24 -5.39
C TYR A 127 6.95 14.97 -5.53
N GLY A 128 6.46 15.63 -4.47
CA GLY A 128 5.31 16.52 -4.55
C GLY A 128 5.65 17.92 -5.08
N ILE A 129 6.84 18.44 -4.73
CA ILE A 129 7.26 19.81 -5.07
C ILE A 129 7.53 19.95 -6.56
N GLU A 130 8.19 18.96 -7.18
CA GLU A 130 8.48 19.03 -8.61
C GLU A 130 7.20 19.11 -9.46
N LEU A 131 6.17 18.34 -9.10
CA LEU A 131 4.92 18.29 -9.83
C LEU A 131 4.15 19.62 -9.75
N VAL A 132 4.24 20.30 -8.60
CA VAL A 132 3.72 21.67 -8.46
C VAL A 132 4.46 22.62 -9.40
N LEU A 133 5.79 22.50 -9.53
CA LEU A 133 6.56 23.29 -10.50
C LEU A 133 6.12 23.01 -11.94
N VAL A 134 5.89 21.75 -12.29
CA VAL A 134 5.41 21.36 -13.63
C VAL A 134 4.01 21.93 -13.89
N ILE A 135 3.06 21.80 -12.96
CA ILE A 135 1.69 22.34 -13.14
C ILE A 135 1.69 23.85 -13.29
N VAL A 136 2.36 24.56 -12.37
CA VAL A 136 2.40 26.03 -12.38
C VAL A 136 3.08 26.52 -13.64
N SER A 137 4.19 25.90 -14.05
CA SER A 137 4.87 26.27 -15.29
C SER A 137 4.06 25.92 -16.54
N THR A 138 3.33 24.81 -16.58
CA THR A 138 2.43 24.47 -17.69
C THR A 138 1.33 25.52 -17.86
N ILE A 139 0.70 25.94 -16.76
CA ILE A 139 -0.28 27.04 -16.78
C ILE A 139 0.40 28.35 -17.23
N GLY A 140 1.61 28.63 -16.73
CA GLY A 140 2.40 29.81 -17.12
C GLY A 140 2.73 29.85 -18.61
N VAL A 141 3.14 28.73 -19.20
CA VAL A 141 3.37 28.62 -20.66
C VAL A 141 2.06 28.82 -21.41
N ALA A 142 0.98 28.13 -20.99
CA ALA A 142 -0.33 28.22 -21.65
C ALA A 142 -0.98 29.61 -21.57
N THR A 143 -0.59 30.43 -20.59
CA THR A 143 -1.10 31.81 -20.38
C THR A 143 -0.17 32.90 -20.90
N SER A 144 1.01 32.54 -21.43
CA SER A 144 1.97 33.50 -21.98
C SER A 144 1.36 34.28 -23.16
N SER A 145 1.45 35.61 -23.11
CA SER A 145 0.93 36.52 -24.14
C SER A 145 1.72 37.84 -24.14
N ASN A 146 1.47 38.71 -25.13
CA ASN A 146 2.08 40.05 -25.17
C ASN A 146 1.41 41.04 -24.19
N GLY A 147 0.32 40.66 -23.50
CA GLY A 147 -0.50 41.59 -22.72
C GLY A 147 -1.03 42.76 -23.57
N TYR A 148 -1.35 43.90 -22.93
CA TYR A 148 -1.65 45.15 -23.62
C TYR A 148 -0.35 45.85 -24.08
N GLY A 149 0.46 45.18 -24.90
CA GLY A 149 1.69 45.72 -25.50
C GLY A 149 2.93 45.83 -24.60
N ASP A 150 2.78 45.71 -23.28
CA ASP A 150 3.86 45.93 -22.30
C ASP A 150 4.62 44.66 -21.87
N LEU A 151 4.16 43.45 -22.25
CA LEU A 151 4.79 42.19 -21.88
C LEU A 151 5.44 41.51 -23.10
N SER A 152 6.64 40.99 -22.93
CA SER A 152 7.29 40.18 -23.97
C SER A 152 6.81 38.73 -23.88
N PHE A 153 6.05 38.26 -24.89
CA PHE A 153 5.65 36.85 -25.00
C PHE A 153 6.87 35.92 -24.89
N LEU A 154 7.94 36.18 -25.64
CA LEU A 154 9.13 35.33 -25.65
C LEU A 154 9.82 35.27 -24.29
N ALA A 155 9.93 36.38 -23.57
CA ALA A 155 10.56 36.39 -22.25
C ALA A 155 9.76 35.56 -21.23
N LEU A 156 8.44 35.73 -21.20
CA LEU A 156 7.55 34.93 -20.35
C LEU A 156 7.61 33.45 -20.73
N PHE A 157 7.57 33.16 -22.04
CA PHE A 157 7.64 31.79 -22.54
C PHE A 157 8.97 31.12 -22.17
N PHE A 158 10.11 31.81 -22.33
CA PHE A 158 11.42 31.27 -21.93
C PHE A 158 11.51 31.02 -20.43
N TRP A 159 11.02 31.96 -19.61
CA TRP A 159 11.00 31.81 -18.17
C TRP A 159 10.19 30.59 -17.73
N TRP A 160 8.95 30.47 -18.20
CA TRP A 160 8.11 29.33 -17.82
C TRP A 160 8.64 28.00 -18.37
N ARG A 161 9.24 28.00 -19.57
CA ARG A 161 9.92 26.83 -20.12
C ARG A 161 11.17 26.43 -19.35
N PHE A 162 11.89 27.38 -18.76
CA PHE A 162 13.00 27.12 -17.85
C PHE A 162 12.51 26.48 -16.54
N ILE A 163 11.47 27.05 -15.90
CA ILE A 163 10.89 26.49 -14.65
C ILE A 163 10.31 25.09 -14.90
N MET A 164 9.62 24.90 -16.02
CA MET A 164 9.15 23.58 -16.44
C MET A 164 10.31 22.60 -16.63
N GLY A 165 11.40 23.06 -17.22
CA GLY A 165 12.65 22.31 -17.33
C GLY A 165 13.15 21.84 -15.97
N VAL A 166 13.16 22.71 -14.96
CA VAL A 166 13.57 22.36 -13.58
C VAL A 166 12.70 21.25 -12.99
N GLY A 167 11.37 21.32 -13.16
CA GLY A 167 10.44 20.26 -12.75
C GLY A 167 10.75 18.92 -13.43
N ILE A 168 10.76 18.92 -14.77
CA ILE A 168 11.09 17.73 -15.59
C ILE A 168 12.46 17.15 -15.23
N GLY A 169 13.43 18.00 -14.87
CA GLY A 169 14.75 17.57 -14.44
C GLY A 169 14.73 16.79 -13.12
N ALA A 170 13.86 17.18 -12.19
CA ALA A 170 13.77 16.55 -10.88
C ALA A 170 13.25 15.11 -10.92
N GLU A 171 12.35 14.81 -11.85
CA GLU A 171 11.70 13.51 -11.96
C GLU A 171 12.69 12.38 -12.32
N TYR A 172 13.71 12.64 -13.16
CA TYR A 172 14.69 11.62 -13.57
C TYR A 172 15.36 10.92 -12.37
N PRO A 173 16.07 11.64 -11.47
CA PRO A 173 16.68 11.01 -10.31
C PRO A 173 15.67 10.50 -9.28
N LEU A 174 14.49 11.11 -9.16
CA LEU A 174 13.50 10.70 -8.16
C LEU A 174 12.80 9.40 -8.56
N SER A 175 12.23 9.32 -9.76
CA SER A 175 11.44 8.17 -10.22
C SER A 175 12.27 6.92 -10.39
N ALA A 176 13.47 7.07 -10.95
CA ALA A 176 14.39 5.95 -11.12
C ALA A 176 14.77 5.36 -9.76
N VAL A 177 15.14 6.22 -8.80
CA VAL A 177 15.60 5.75 -7.49
C VAL A 177 14.46 5.19 -6.65
N ILE A 178 13.32 5.88 -6.57
CA ILE A 178 12.12 5.38 -5.86
C ILE A 178 11.71 4.01 -6.41
N THR A 179 11.63 3.86 -7.74
CA THR A 179 11.26 2.59 -8.37
C THR A 179 12.31 1.50 -8.08
N SER A 180 13.60 1.84 -8.14
CA SER A 180 14.67 0.87 -7.88
C SER A 180 14.68 0.40 -6.42
N GLU A 181 14.43 1.28 -5.46
CA GLU A 181 14.46 0.98 -4.02
C GLU A 181 13.19 0.30 -3.52
N TRP A 182 12.09 0.44 -4.25
CA TRP A 182 10.83 -0.23 -3.94
C TRP A 182 10.66 -1.57 -4.66
N SER A 183 11.47 -1.89 -5.67
CA SER A 183 11.32 -3.13 -6.43
C SER A 183 12.11 -4.29 -5.85
N SER A 184 11.61 -5.52 -6.06
CA SER A 184 12.37 -6.72 -5.77
C SER A 184 13.58 -6.84 -6.70
N THR A 185 14.62 -7.53 -6.22
CA THR A 185 15.86 -7.79 -6.97
C THR A 185 15.59 -8.39 -8.35
N GLN A 186 14.57 -9.26 -8.46
CA GLN A 186 14.24 -9.95 -9.71
C GLN A 186 13.39 -9.11 -10.66
N SER A 187 12.50 -8.24 -10.18
CA SER A 187 11.61 -7.45 -11.05
C SER A 187 12.09 -6.03 -11.31
N ARG A 188 13.11 -5.55 -10.59
CA ARG A 188 13.64 -4.18 -10.67
C ARG A 188 13.89 -3.68 -12.08
N ALA A 189 14.53 -4.49 -12.92
CA ALA A 189 14.79 -4.13 -14.33
C ALA A 189 13.49 -3.86 -15.09
N THR A 190 12.55 -4.80 -14.97
CA THR A 190 11.25 -4.77 -15.63
C THR A 190 10.45 -3.57 -15.16
N MET A 191 10.42 -3.30 -13.86
CA MET A 191 9.69 -2.17 -13.27
C MET A 191 10.29 -0.82 -13.67
N LEU A 192 11.62 -0.67 -13.65
CA LEU A 192 12.27 0.55 -14.13
C LEU A 192 12.03 0.77 -15.63
N SER A 193 12.12 -0.30 -16.44
CA SER A 193 11.88 -0.19 -17.88
C SER A 193 10.41 0.12 -18.22
N SER A 194 9.44 -0.33 -17.42
CA SER A 194 8.02 -0.01 -17.63
C SER A 194 7.66 1.42 -17.21
N VAL A 195 8.33 1.97 -16.19
CA VAL A 195 8.23 3.40 -15.87
C VAL A 195 8.82 4.22 -17.00
N PHE A 196 10.01 3.83 -17.48
CA PHE A 196 10.69 4.56 -18.56
C PHE A 196 9.95 4.47 -19.91
N LEU A 197 9.21 3.39 -20.18
CA LEU A 197 8.28 3.27 -21.32
C LEU A 197 7.26 4.42 -21.38
N MET A 198 6.93 5.06 -20.24
CA MET A 198 6.03 6.21 -20.24
C MET A 198 6.58 7.42 -20.99
N GLN A 199 7.89 7.48 -21.26
CA GLN A 199 8.46 8.51 -22.10
C GLN A 199 7.92 8.45 -23.53
N PRO A 200 8.16 7.39 -24.33
CA PRO A 200 7.61 7.34 -25.69
C PRO A 200 6.07 7.31 -25.73
N VAL A 201 5.41 6.84 -24.68
CA VAL A 201 3.94 6.91 -24.55
C VAL A 201 3.47 8.37 -24.38
N GLY A 202 4.06 9.14 -23.47
CA GLY A 202 3.72 10.54 -23.25
C GLY A 202 4.02 11.41 -24.47
N GLN A 203 5.10 11.09 -25.17
CA GLN A 203 5.43 11.68 -26.46
C GLN A 203 4.37 11.39 -27.54
N ALA A 204 3.87 10.15 -27.63
CA ALA A 204 2.77 9.81 -28.53
C ALA A 204 1.46 10.51 -28.13
N LEU A 205 1.17 10.58 -26.83
CA LEU A 205 0.00 11.24 -26.29
C LEU A 205 -0.02 12.73 -26.64
N ALA A 206 1.11 13.43 -26.57
CA ALA A 206 1.22 14.83 -26.99
C ALA A 206 0.81 15.04 -28.46
N GLN A 207 1.25 14.15 -29.35
CA GLN A 207 0.89 14.18 -30.77
C GLN A 207 -0.60 13.90 -30.98
N LEU A 208 -1.15 12.90 -30.28
CA LEU A 208 -2.57 12.55 -30.37
C LEU A 208 -3.48 13.67 -29.85
N VAL A 209 -3.12 14.30 -28.73
CA VAL A 209 -3.88 15.46 -28.23
C VAL A 209 -3.79 16.62 -29.21
N GLY A 210 -2.60 16.89 -29.78
CA GLY A 210 -2.44 17.85 -30.87
C GLY A 210 -3.39 17.60 -32.04
N LEU A 211 -3.48 16.35 -32.48
CA LEU A 211 -4.37 15.92 -33.55
C LEU A 211 -5.85 16.14 -33.19
N PHE A 212 -6.29 15.68 -32.02
CA PHE A 212 -7.69 15.79 -31.62
C PHE A 212 -8.13 17.25 -31.45
N VAL A 213 -7.28 18.10 -30.88
CA VAL A 213 -7.56 19.54 -30.75
C VAL A 213 -7.66 20.18 -32.13
N LEU A 214 -6.73 19.88 -33.04
CA LEU A 214 -6.74 20.40 -34.40
C LEU A 214 -8.01 20.00 -35.17
N LEU A 215 -8.41 18.72 -35.10
CA LEU A 215 -9.63 18.22 -35.73
C LEU A 215 -10.89 18.88 -35.15
N GLY A 216 -10.94 19.08 -33.83
CA GLY A 216 -12.06 19.78 -33.17
C GLY A 216 -12.17 21.25 -33.56
N PHE A 217 -11.04 21.94 -33.70
CA PHE A 217 -11.02 23.32 -34.19
C PHE A 217 -11.40 23.43 -35.66
N ASP A 218 -10.98 22.50 -36.51
CA ASP A 218 -11.39 22.49 -37.92
C ASP A 218 -12.91 22.26 -38.07
N ASN A 219 -13.50 21.34 -37.29
CA ASN A 219 -14.95 21.13 -37.31
C ASN A 219 -15.75 22.37 -36.85
N SER A 220 -15.22 23.15 -35.90
CA SER A 220 -15.92 24.31 -35.33
C SER A 220 -15.61 25.65 -36.02
N LYS A 221 -14.43 25.79 -36.63
CA LYS A 221 -13.92 27.04 -37.24
C LYS A 221 -13.61 26.93 -38.72
N GLN A 222 -13.75 25.74 -39.33
CA GLN A 222 -13.53 25.47 -40.75
C GLN A 222 -12.15 25.96 -41.26
N LEU A 223 -11.09 25.56 -40.55
CA LEU A 223 -9.72 26.03 -40.81
C LEU A 223 -9.25 25.75 -42.24
N GLN A 224 -9.64 24.61 -42.80
CA GLN A 224 -9.33 24.27 -44.20
C GLN A 224 -10.00 25.23 -45.19
N THR A 225 -11.29 25.54 -44.98
CA THR A 225 -12.08 26.44 -45.83
C THR A 225 -11.52 27.87 -45.79
N LEU A 226 -11.02 28.30 -44.64
CA LEU A 226 -10.40 29.62 -44.45
C LEU A 226 -9.01 29.75 -45.10
N ARG A 227 -8.43 28.65 -45.60
CA ARG A 227 -7.07 28.59 -46.18
C ARG A 227 -6.01 29.27 -45.30
N CYS A 228 -6.07 29.00 -43.99
CA CYS A 228 -5.23 29.67 -43.00
C CYS A 228 -3.72 29.58 -43.34
N GLY A 229 -3.08 30.74 -43.44
CA GLY A 229 -1.67 30.89 -43.79
C GLY A 229 -1.36 31.03 -45.28
N LEU A 230 -2.34 30.89 -46.17
CA LEU A 230 -2.18 31.16 -47.60
C LEU A 230 -2.86 32.47 -48.03
N ASP A 231 -3.91 32.88 -47.32
CA ASP A 231 -4.74 34.05 -47.64
C ASP A 231 -4.78 35.05 -46.47
N ALA A 232 -4.75 36.35 -46.78
CA ALA A 232 -4.86 37.43 -45.82
C ALA A 232 -6.32 37.74 -45.39
N ALA A 233 -7.34 37.24 -46.11
CA ALA A 233 -8.76 37.60 -45.88
C ALA A 233 -9.23 37.39 -44.44
N HIS A 234 -8.77 36.31 -43.78
CA HIS A 234 -9.18 35.90 -42.43
C HIS A 234 -7.98 35.67 -41.50
N ASP A 235 -6.87 36.38 -41.72
CA ASP A 235 -5.60 36.14 -41.00
C ASP A 235 -5.78 36.26 -39.46
N ASP A 236 -6.54 37.25 -39.00
CA ASP A 236 -6.82 37.45 -37.57
C ASP A 236 -7.62 36.30 -36.94
N GLU A 237 -8.60 35.75 -37.66
CA GLU A 237 -9.41 34.62 -37.18
C GLU A 237 -8.58 33.34 -37.16
N CYS A 238 -7.77 33.11 -38.19
CA CYS A 238 -6.83 32.01 -38.27
C CYS A 238 -5.79 32.08 -37.13
N ARG A 239 -5.22 33.25 -36.84
CA ARG A 239 -4.29 33.45 -35.73
C ARG A 239 -4.95 33.14 -34.39
N LYS A 240 -6.17 33.61 -34.14
CA LYS A 240 -6.91 33.32 -32.90
C LYS A 240 -7.19 31.83 -32.73
N ALA A 241 -7.60 31.16 -33.80
CA ALA A 241 -7.88 29.72 -33.76
C ALA A 241 -6.61 28.90 -33.50
N VAL A 242 -5.52 29.20 -34.22
CA VAL A 242 -4.22 28.53 -34.04
C VAL A 242 -3.61 28.85 -32.66
N ASP A 243 -3.81 30.06 -32.14
CA ASP A 243 -3.42 30.42 -30.76
C ASP A 243 -4.16 29.56 -29.73
N GLY A 244 -5.47 29.37 -29.90
CA GLY A 244 -6.28 28.47 -29.09
C GLY A 244 -5.78 27.02 -29.13
N ILE A 245 -5.46 26.49 -30.32
CA ILE A 245 -4.96 25.12 -30.49
C ILE A 245 -3.71 24.87 -29.64
N TRP A 246 -2.68 25.70 -29.77
CA TRP A 246 -1.42 25.42 -29.06
C TRP A 246 -1.54 25.58 -27.55
N ARG A 247 -2.37 26.53 -27.08
CA ARG A 247 -2.63 26.72 -25.66
C ARG A 247 -3.33 25.52 -25.04
N ILE A 248 -4.31 24.94 -25.73
CA ILE A 248 -5.01 23.74 -25.25
C ILE A 248 -4.05 22.54 -25.24
N VAL A 249 -3.25 22.37 -26.28
CA VAL A 249 -2.26 21.28 -26.34
C VAL A 249 -1.28 21.37 -25.17
N ILE A 250 -0.60 22.51 -24.96
CA ILE A 250 0.29 22.65 -23.79
C ILE A 250 -0.48 22.54 -22.48
N GLY A 251 -1.59 23.26 -22.34
CA GLY A 251 -2.36 23.36 -21.10
C GLY A 251 -2.91 22.01 -20.64
N SER A 252 -3.29 21.13 -21.57
CA SER A 252 -3.75 19.77 -21.25
C SER A 252 -2.68 18.90 -20.58
N GLY A 253 -1.40 19.28 -20.68
CA GLY A 253 -0.30 18.65 -19.95
C GLY A 253 -0.37 18.81 -18.43
N ALA A 254 -1.23 19.71 -17.92
CA ALA A 254 -1.54 19.80 -16.49
C ALA A 254 -2.50 18.66 -16.03
N VAL A 255 -3.26 18.03 -16.94
CA VAL A 255 -4.24 17.00 -16.57
C VAL A 255 -3.57 15.72 -16.05
N PRO A 256 -2.58 15.12 -16.75
CA PRO A 256 -1.83 13.99 -16.20
C PRO A 256 -1.13 14.34 -14.88
N ALA A 257 -0.66 15.59 -14.76
CA ALA A 257 0.01 16.08 -13.55
C ALA A 257 -0.94 16.14 -12.34
N LEU A 258 -2.16 16.67 -12.52
CA LEU A 258 -3.19 16.73 -11.47
C LEU A 258 -3.62 15.32 -11.03
N LEU A 259 -3.74 14.38 -11.97
CA LEU A 259 -4.00 12.98 -11.64
C LEU A 259 -2.83 12.36 -10.86
N ALA A 260 -1.60 12.64 -11.26
CA ALA A 260 -0.39 12.17 -10.57
C ALA A 260 -0.29 12.69 -9.12
N ILE A 261 -0.76 13.92 -8.83
CA ILE A 261 -0.81 14.47 -7.47
C ILE A 261 -1.62 13.56 -6.54
N ILE A 262 -2.79 13.10 -7.00
CA ILE A 262 -3.69 12.27 -6.20
C ILE A 262 -2.98 10.98 -5.75
N PHE A 263 -2.27 10.33 -6.67
CA PHE A 263 -1.56 9.09 -6.36
C PHE A 263 -0.31 9.31 -5.48
N ARG A 264 0.29 10.51 -5.52
CA ARG A 264 1.56 10.82 -4.85
C ARG A 264 1.46 11.16 -3.37
N PHE A 265 0.32 11.68 -2.89
CA PHE A 265 0.13 11.95 -1.45
C PHE A 265 0.12 10.69 -0.57
N PHE A 266 -0.01 9.50 -1.17
CA PHE A 266 -0.08 8.23 -0.45
C PHE A 266 1.23 7.43 -0.46
N LEU A 267 2.34 8.02 -0.92
CA LEU A 267 3.64 7.35 -1.02
C LEU A 267 4.54 7.63 0.19
N PHE A 268 4.98 6.56 0.83
CA PHE A 268 5.93 6.60 1.93
C PHE A 268 7.38 6.61 1.42
N ASP A 269 8.30 7.19 2.21
CA ASP A 269 9.73 7.05 1.94
C ASP A 269 10.11 5.56 1.87
N CYS A 270 10.91 5.22 0.87
CA CYS A 270 11.39 3.86 0.61
C CYS A 270 12.12 3.26 1.81
N GLY A 271 11.97 1.94 1.96
CA GLY A 271 12.55 1.20 3.07
C GLY A 271 14.07 1.35 3.15
N LEU A 272 14.77 1.24 2.01
CA LEU A 272 16.23 1.35 1.94
C LEU A 272 16.72 2.71 2.42
N TYR A 273 16.15 3.82 1.92
CA TYR A 273 16.48 5.16 2.40
C TYR A 273 16.19 5.34 3.91
N SER A 274 15.04 4.86 4.37
CA SER A 274 14.64 4.97 5.79
C SER A 274 15.57 4.17 6.71
N LEU A 275 16.03 3.00 6.26
CA LEU A 275 16.95 2.13 6.96
C LEU A 275 18.37 2.71 6.96
N GLU A 276 18.92 2.99 5.78
CA GLU A 276 20.34 3.25 5.58
C GLU A 276 20.75 4.72 5.82
N VAL A 277 19.86 5.67 5.53
CA VAL A 277 20.16 7.12 5.59
C VAL A 277 19.46 7.79 6.76
N ARG A 278 18.22 7.39 7.08
CA ARG A 278 17.55 7.94 8.27
C ARG A 278 17.84 7.17 9.54
N ASN A 279 18.44 5.99 9.43
CA ASN A 279 18.69 5.10 10.56
C ASN A 279 17.41 4.80 11.36
N LYS A 280 16.34 4.44 10.65
CA LYS A 280 15.03 4.10 11.21
C LYS A 280 14.57 2.72 10.67
N PRO A 281 15.16 1.60 11.15
CA PRO A 281 14.86 0.26 10.65
C PRO A 281 13.39 -0.14 10.83
N SER A 282 12.79 0.21 11.97
CA SER A 282 11.36 -0.04 12.23
C SER A 282 10.44 0.72 11.27
N LEU A 283 10.77 1.98 10.95
CA LEU A 283 10.04 2.77 9.96
C LEU A 283 10.20 2.19 8.55
N ALA A 284 11.40 1.72 8.21
CA ALA A 284 11.70 1.09 6.92
C ALA A 284 10.82 -0.15 6.68
N ILE A 285 10.79 -1.07 7.65
CA ILE A 285 9.98 -2.30 7.58
C ILE A 285 8.49 -1.95 7.58
N GLN A 286 8.05 -1.05 8.46
CA GLN A 286 6.64 -0.63 8.52
C GLN A 286 6.15 -0.01 7.20
N ASN A 287 6.93 0.89 6.59
CA ASN A 287 6.58 1.49 5.31
C ASN A 287 6.51 0.42 4.22
N THR A 288 7.46 -0.52 4.21
CA THR A 288 7.47 -1.63 3.25
C THR A 288 6.24 -2.51 3.37
N GLN A 289 5.90 -2.92 4.60
CA GLN A 289 4.72 -3.75 4.88
C GLN A 289 3.39 -3.04 4.62
N ARG A 290 3.31 -1.71 4.81
CA ARG A 290 2.10 -0.93 4.42
C ARG A 290 1.84 -0.95 2.93
N VAL A 291 2.90 -0.98 2.12
CA VAL A 291 2.79 -0.92 0.66
C VAL A 291 2.62 -2.30 0.04
N TYR A 292 3.28 -3.32 0.59
CA TYR A 292 3.32 -4.67 0.04
C TYR A 292 2.50 -5.72 0.81
N GLY A 293 1.99 -5.39 1.99
CA GLY A 293 1.40 -6.35 2.91
C GLY A 293 2.46 -7.13 3.69
N ALA A 294 2.09 -7.68 4.85
CA ALA A 294 2.97 -8.56 5.61
C ALA A 294 3.00 -9.97 4.96
N PRO A 295 4.17 -10.62 4.88
CA PRO A 295 4.26 -11.94 4.27
C PRO A 295 3.53 -13.02 5.08
N SER A 296 2.89 -13.97 4.38
CA SER A 296 2.11 -15.06 4.98
C SER A 296 2.97 -15.97 5.88
N ALA A 297 2.42 -16.40 7.02
CA ALA A 297 3.11 -17.04 8.14
C ALA A 297 3.86 -18.37 7.86
N GLY A 298 3.87 -18.89 6.64
CA GLY A 298 4.44 -20.20 6.30
C GLY A 298 5.97 -20.27 6.19
N PHE A 299 6.70 -19.15 6.16
CA PHE A 299 8.16 -19.15 5.92
C PHE A 299 9.02 -18.41 6.98
N ALA A 300 8.39 -17.84 8.02
CA ALA A 300 9.07 -17.00 9.02
C ALA A 300 9.91 -17.77 10.06
N ASN A 301 9.92 -19.11 10.03
CA ASN A 301 10.74 -19.94 10.93
C ASN A 301 12.23 -19.96 10.59
N SER A 302 12.70 -19.19 9.60
CA SER A 302 14.10 -19.28 9.13
C SER A 302 14.98 -18.07 9.45
N PHE A 303 14.44 -16.93 9.87
CA PHE A 303 15.25 -15.75 10.21
C PHE A 303 14.73 -15.03 11.45
N GLN A 304 15.06 -15.57 12.62
CA GLN A 304 14.94 -14.89 13.91
C GLN A 304 15.88 -13.67 13.94
N MET A 305 15.33 -12.45 13.95
CA MET A 305 16.05 -11.29 14.50
C MET A 305 16.27 -11.49 15.98
N GLN A 306 17.53 -11.54 16.39
CA GLN A 306 17.90 -11.60 17.79
C GLN A 306 17.51 -10.27 18.45
N PRO A 307 16.69 -10.28 19.53
CA PRO A 307 16.47 -9.08 20.32
C PRO A 307 17.78 -8.72 21.01
N GLN A 308 18.17 -7.45 20.94
CA GLN A 308 19.26 -6.91 21.76
C GLN A 308 18.95 -7.16 23.23
N THR A 309 19.67 -8.10 23.83
CA THR A 309 19.77 -8.27 25.27
C THR A 309 20.67 -7.18 25.83
N HIS A 310 20.17 -6.42 26.81
CA HIS A 310 21.02 -5.63 27.68
C HIS A 310 21.97 -6.58 28.44
N GLY A 311 23.20 -6.68 27.97
CA GLY A 311 24.26 -7.40 28.69
C GLY A 311 25.33 -8.00 27.79
N VAL A 312 26.13 -7.15 27.16
CA VAL A 312 27.56 -7.27 26.76
C VAL A 312 27.76 -6.22 25.67
N ARG A 313 28.72 -5.31 25.86
CA ARG A 313 29.10 -4.33 24.83
C ARG A 313 29.42 -5.11 23.55
N PRO A 314 28.71 -4.93 22.43
CA PRO A 314 29.22 -5.45 21.18
C PRO A 314 30.52 -4.70 20.94
N GLU A 315 31.61 -5.43 20.70
CA GLU A 315 32.84 -4.82 20.23
C GLU A 315 32.48 -3.96 19.02
N MET A 316 32.48 -2.65 19.26
CA MET A 316 32.32 -1.65 18.23
C MET A 316 33.47 -1.91 17.27
N SER A 317 33.18 -2.17 15.99
CA SER A 317 34.24 -2.11 14.99
C SER A 317 35.00 -0.81 15.25
N PRO A 318 36.34 -0.82 15.40
CA PRO A 318 37.09 0.35 15.85
C PRO A 318 37.02 1.52 14.85
N ARG A 319 36.32 1.34 13.72
CA ARG A 319 36.18 2.32 12.65
C ARG A 319 34.92 3.17 12.85
N PRO A 320 35.02 4.51 12.76
CA PRO A 320 33.86 5.36 12.77
C PRO A 320 32.99 5.15 11.51
N MET A 321 31.67 5.06 11.67
CA MET A 321 30.74 5.01 10.53
C MET A 321 30.81 6.32 9.73
N PRO A 322 30.72 6.27 8.40
CA PRO A 322 30.82 7.47 7.59
C PRO A 322 29.64 8.41 7.80
N VAL A 323 29.91 9.69 7.54
CA VAL A 323 28.90 10.75 7.59
C VAL A 323 28.56 11.15 6.16
N GLN A 324 27.28 11.08 5.83
CA GLN A 324 26.75 11.45 4.50
C GLN A 324 27.25 12.85 4.10
N PHE A 325 27.76 12.98 2.87
CA PHE A 325 28.34 14.20 2.29
C PHE A 325 29.51 14.82 3.06
N SER A 326 30.12 14.11 4.03
CA SER A 326 31.38 14.57 4.61
C SER A 326 32.50 14.49 3.57
N LYS A 327 33.47 15.42 3.65
CA LYS A 327 34.62 15.46 2.73
C LYS A 327 35.39 14.15 2.74
N GLU A 328 35.54 13.55 3.92
CA GLU A 328 36.23 12.28 4.10
C GLU A 328 35.47 11.12 3.44
N ASP A 329 34.14 11.06 3.60
CA ASP A 329 33.34 9.99 3.01
C ASP A 329 33.30 10.06 1.48
N LEU A 330 33.09 11.26 0.93
CA LEU A 330 33.11 11.47 -0.53
C LEU A 330 34.48 11.14 -1.12
N TYR A 331 35.57 11.52 -0.44
CA TYR A 331 36.92 11.17 -0.86
C TYR A 331 37.14 9.65 -0.81
N ASN A 332 36.73 8.99 0.27
CA ASN A 332 36.88 7.55 0.41
C ASN A 332 36.10 6.79 -0.68
N TYR A 333 34.82 7.10 -0.88
CA TYR A 333 34.03 6.40 -1.88
C TYR A 333 34.48 6.68 -3.31
N PHE A 334 34.51 7.95 -3.70
CA PHE A 334 34.74 8.29 -5.10
C PHE A 334 36.20 8.18 -5.47
N ILE A 335 37.11 8.71 -4.64
CA ILE A 335 38.53 8.85 -4.97
C ILE A 335 39.35 7.64 -4.54
N ARG A 336 39.35 7.29 -3.24
CA ARG A 336 40.16 6.18 -2.69
C ARG A 336 39.73 4.83 -3.26
N ASP A 337 38.44 4.52 -3.20
CA ASP A 337 37.88 3.24 -3.66
C ASP A 337 37.63 3.25 -5.20
N GLY A 338 37.88 4.38 -5.86
CA GLY A 338 37.86 4.51 -7.32
C GLY A 338 36.47 4.45 -7.96
N ASN A 339 35.40 4.77 -7.23
CA ASN A 339 34.03 4.79 -7.76
C ASN A 339 33.73 6.00 -8.65
N TRP A 340 34.62 7.01 -8.71
CA TRP A 340 34.53 8.08 -9.71
C TRP A 340 34.52 7.54 -11.15
N TYR A 341 35.11 6.36 -11.39
CA TYR A 341 35.02 5.67 -12.68
C TYR A 341 33.60 5.25 -13.04
N TYR A 342 32.80 4.80 -12.07
CA TYR A 342 31.40 4.43 -12.32
C TYR A 342 30.57 5.66 -12.64
N LEU A 343 30.77 6.75 -11.90
CA LEU A 343 30.11 8.04 -12.17
C LEU A 343 30.51 8.61 -13.54
N LEU A 344 31.80 8.55 -13.89
CA LEU A 344 32.26 8.92 -15.23
C LEU A 344 31.63 8.01 -16.29
N GLY A 345 31.56 6.71 -16.03
CA GLY A 345 30.96 5.74 -16.94
C GLY A 345 29.49 6.05 -17.22
N THR A 346 28.67 6.23 -16.19
CA THR A 346 27.24 6.52 -16.35
C THR A 346 27.02 7.88 -17.00
N ALA A 347 27.71 8.92 -16.52
CA ALA A 347 27.60 10.27 -17.07
C ALA A 347 28.07 10.35 -18.53
N ALA A 348 29.20 9.72 -18.88
CA ALA A 348 29.70 9.70 -20.25
C ALA A 348 28.77 8.91 -21.18
N THR A 349 28.24 7.76 -20.75
CA THR A 349 27.29 7.01 -21.59
C THR A 349 26.02 7.81 -21.86
N TRP A 350 25.50 8.54 -20.88
CA TRP A 350 24.33 9.40 -21.07
C TRP A 350 24.65 10.59 -21.97
N PHE A 351 25.79 11.26 -21.74
CA PHE A 351 26.26 12.37 -22.57
C PHE A 351 26.40 11.95 -24.04
N PHE A 352 27.14 10.87 -24.32
CA PHE A 352 27.34 10.41 -25.70
C PHE A 352 26.05 9.92 -26.34
N LEU A 353 25.15 9.31 -25.58
CA LEU A 353 23.84 8.93 -26.08
C LEU A 353 23.04 10.15 -26.53
N ASP A 354 22.90 11.15 -25.65
CA ASP A 354 22.08 12.33 -25.92
C ASP A 354 22.71 13.21 -27.00
N VAL A 355 24.05 13.37 -27.04
CA VAL A 355 24.73 14.03 -28.16
C VAL A 355 24.42 13.31 -29.47
N SER A 356 24.50 11.97 -29.48
CA SER A 356 24.29 11.21 -30.71
C SER A 356 22.85 11.25 -31.18
N PHE A 357 21.88 11.19 -30.26
CA PHE A 357 20.48 11.04 -30.61
C PHE A 357 19.77 12.39 -30.84
N TYR A 358 19.93 13.36 -29.93
CA TYR A 358 19.38 14.70 -30.13
C TYR A 358 20.13 15.46 -31.24
N GLY A 359 21.39 15.11 -31.49
CA GLY A 359 22.16 15.61 -32.63
C GLY A 359 21.55 15.26 -33.99
N LEU A 360 20.72 14.22 -34.08
CA LEU A 360 20.01 13.92 -35.33
C LEU A 360 18.89 14.93 -35.62
N SER A 361 18.44 15.68 -34.61
CA SER A 361 17.35 16.64 -34.70
C SER A 361 16.09 16.07 -35.38
N LEU A 362 15.77 14.80 -35.09
CA LEU A 362 14.58 14.11 -35.61
C LEU A 362 13.29 14.62 -34.97
N ASP A 363 13.43 15.33 -33.85
CA ASP A 363 12.41 16.11 -33.20
C ASP A 363 12.14 17.46 -33.91
N ASN A 364 13.04 17.90 -34.80
CA ASN A 364 12.82 19.05 -35.67
C ASN A 364 11.95 18.64 -36.87
N ARG A 365 10.77 19.24 -36.95
CA ARG A 365 9.76 18.95 -37.98
C ARG A 365 10.23 19.26 -39.40
N LYS A 366 11.13 20.24 -39.57
CA LYS A 366 11.72 20.52 -40.89
C LYS A 366 12.64 19.37 -41.34
N THR A 367 13.40 18.80 -40.41
CA THR A 367 14.24 17.63 -40.67
C THR A 367 13.39 16.42 -40.99
N LEU A 368 12.32 16.19 -40.22
CA LEU A 368 11.41 15.07 -40.43
C LEU A 368 10.68 15.17 -41.78
N SER A 369 10.12 16.34 -42.11
CA SER A 369 9.47 16.57 -43.40
C SER A 369 10.44 16.41 -44.58
N ASP A 370 11.68 16.89 -44.45
CA ASP A 370 12.72 16.71 -45.48
C ASP A 370 13.06 15.24 -45.72
N MET A 371 13.05 14.40 -44.67
CA MET A 371 13.28 12.96 -44.79
C MET A 371 12.16 12.22 -45.53
N TRP A 372 10.92 12.70 -45.42
CA TRP A 372 9.76 12.15 -46.12
C TRP A 372 9.62 12.68 -47.56
N ALA A 373 10.41 13.68 -47.95
CA ALA A 373 10.31 14.31 -49.27
C ALA A 373 10.76 13.36 -50.39
N THR A 374 9.83 13.01 -51.29
CA THR A 374 10.05 12.12 -52.44
C THR A 374 10.47 12.86 -53.72
N ALA A 375 10.41 14.19 -53.71
CA ALA A 375 10.75 15.06 -54.83
C ALA A 375 11.47 16.34 -54.37
N GLY A 376 12.13 17.03 -55.31
CA GLY A 376 12.79 18.31 -55.06
C GLY A 376 11.81 19.42 -54.64
N PRO A 377 12.31 20.54 -54.06
CA PRO A 377 11.46 21.68 -53.71
C PRO A 377 10.71 22.23 -54.92
N THR A 378 9.42 22.52 -54.75
CA THR A 378 8.60 23.13 -55.81
C THR A 378 8.92 24.62 -55.92
N PRO A 379 9.22 25.16 -57.12
CA PRO A 379 9.47 26.58 -57.29
C PRO A 379 8.29 27.45 -56.83
N ILE A 380 8.58 28.56 -56.16
CA ILE A 380 7.56 29.54 -55.74
C ILE A 380 7.37 30.54 -56.88
N ASP A 381 6.45 30.22 -57.80
CA ASP A 381 6.11 31.04 -58.95
C ASP A 381 4.59 31.03 -59.26
N GLU A 382 4.19 31.80 -60.28
CA GLU A 382 2.81 32.02 -60.73
C GLU A 382 2.05 30.74 -61.11
N ARG A 383 2.74 29.61 -61.27
CA ARG A 383 2.13 28.32 -61.65
C ARG A 383 1.59 27.56 -60.44
N LEU A 384 1.88 28.00 -59.22
CA LEU A 384 1.33 27.41 -58.01
C LEU A 384 -0.18 27.65 -57.93
N GLU A 385 -0.94 26.61 -57.59
CA GLU A 385 -2.40 26.68 -57.44
C GLU A 385 -2.85 27.71 -56.38
N CYS A 386 -2.01 27.96 -55.38
CA CYS A 386 -2.23 28.95 -54.33
C CYS A 386 -1.67 30.35 -54.63
N TRP A 387 -1.17 30.61 -55.85
CA TRP A 387 -0.56 31.89 -56.19
C TRP A 387 -1.54 33.07 -56.10
N SER A 388 -2.79 32.86 -56.50
CA SER A 388 -3.90 33.79 -56.33
C SER A 388 -4.86 33.30 -55.25
N SER A 389 -5.47 34.23 -54.51
CA SER A 389 -6.54 33.90 -53.58
C SER A 389 -7.76 33.38 -54.34
N THR A 390 -8.39 32.34 -53.81
CA THR A 390 -9.68 31.82 -54.28
C THR A 390 -10.86 32.32 -53.43
N LEU A 391 -10.60 33.08 -52.37
CA LEU A 391 -11.62 33.61 -51.47
C LEU A 391 -12.10 35.00 -51.96
N PRO A 392 -13.40 35.30 -51.89
CA PRO A 392 -13.91 36.62 -52.25
C PRO A 392 -13.27 37.73 -51.40
N GLY A 393 -12.54 38.65 -52.04
CA GLY A 393 -11.87 39.78 -51.37
C GLY A 393 -10.51 39.45 -50.72
N GLY A 394 -10.02 38.21 -50.84
CA GLY A 394 -8.74 37.80 -50.28
C GLY A 394 -7.52 38.19 -51.11
N GLN A 395 -6.36 38.24 -50.44
CA GLN A 395 -5.06 38.44 -51.08
C GLN A 395 -4.15 37.26 -50.71
N SER A 396 -3.58 36.59 -51.71
CA SER A 396 -2.64 35.49 -51.46
C SER A 396 -1.35 36.03 -50.84
N LEU A 397 -0.88 35.35 -49.80
CA LEU A 397 0.39 35.64 -49.13
C LEU A 397 1.58 35.00 -49.88
N VAL A 398 1.33 34.03 -50.75
CA VAL A 398 2.35 33.24 -51.47
C VAL A 398 3.29 34.08 -52.35
N PRO A 399 2.84 35.13 -53.07
CA PRO A 399 3.75 35.99 -53.83
C PRO A 399 4.85 36.64 -52.98
N SER A 400 4.57 36.96 -51.71
CA SER A 400 5.57 37.54 -50.79
C SER A 400 6.69 36.55 -50.44
N TRP A 401 6.41 35.25 -50.48
CA TRP A 401 7.37 34.19 -50.16
C TRP A 401 8.43 34.01 -51.25
N ARG A 402 8.19 34.50 -52.46
CA ARG A 402 9.20 34.52 -53.53
C ARG A 402 10.41 35.39 -53.17
N GLN A 403 10.20 36.46 -52.40
CA GLN A 403 11.26 37.37 -51.93
C GLN A 403 11.77 36.98 -50.54
N ASN A 404 10.87 36.60 -49.64
CA ASN A 404 11.17 36.37 -48.22
C ASN A 404 11.53 34.90 -47.89
N GLY A 405 11.31 33.98 -48.83
CA GLY A 405 11.39 32.53 -48.59
C GLY A 405 10.12 31.98 -47.91
N LEU A 406 10.06 30.65 -47.75
CA LEU A 406 8.95 30.00 -47.04
C LEU A 406 8.93 30.44 -45.57
N PRO A 407 7.74 30.70 -45.00
CA PRO A 407 7.61 31.05 -43.59
C PRO A 407 8.05 29.89 -42.69
N VAL A 408 8.51 30.18 -41.47
CA VAL A 408 9.11 29.19 -40.56
C VAL A 408 8.15 28.05 -40.18
N TRP A 409 6.84 28.33 -40.15
CA TRP A 409 5.82 27.34 -39.87
C TRP A 409 5.58 26.37 -41.05
N GLN A 410 5.89 26.78 -42.30
CA GLN A 410 5.76 25.94 -43.49
C GLN A 410 6.99 25.05 -43.65
N THR A 411 6.87 23.78 -43.27
CA THR A 411 8.01 22.85 -43.21
C THR A 411 8.23 22.04 -44.49
N ASP A 412 7.20 21.85 -45.32
CA ASP A 412 7.29 21.03 -46.52
C ASP A 412 7.49 21.90 -47.78
N ALA A 413 8.72 21.89 -48.31
CA ALA A 413 9.05 22.63 -49.52
C ALA A 413 8.56 21.94 -50.81
N THR A 414 8.05 20.71 -50.75
CA THR A 414 7.48 20.01 -51.91
C THR A 414 6.02 20.39 -52.15
N HIS A 415 5.29 20.74 -51.08
CA HIS A 415 3.90 21.19 -51.13
C HIS A 415 3.74 22.58 -50.49
N PRO A 416 4.24 23.65 -51.14
CA PRO A 416 4.21 25.01 -50.58
C PRO A 416 2.78 25.54 -50.39
N CYS A 417 1.79 24.99 -51.10
CA CYS A 417 0.37 25.34 -50.97
C CYS A 417 -0.35 24.66 -49.80
N ASN A 418 0.35 23.96 -48.91
CA ASN A 418 -0.26 23.41 -47.70
C ASN A 418 -0.61 24.53 -46.72
N THR A 419 -1.83 24.48 -46.17
CA THR A 419 -2.24 25.37 -45.08
C THR A 419 -1.53 25.01 -43.78
N ILE A 420 -1.62 25.87 -42.75
CA ILE A 420 -1.11 25.52 -41.42
C ILE A 420 -1.78 24.24 -40.86
N TYR A 421 -3.04 23.99 -41.20
CA TYR A 421 -3.75 22.75 -40.83
C TYR A 421 -3.07 21.53 -41.46
N ASP A 422 -2.84 21.55 -42.77
CA ASP A 422 -2.22 20.43 -43.50
C ASP A 422 -0.83 20.11 -42.96
N VAL A 423 -0.06 21.17 -42.67
CA VAL A 423 1.28 21.05 -42.09
C VAL A 423 1.22 20.36 -40.72
N LEU A 424 0.32 20.76 -39.83
CA LEU A 424 0.20 20.16 -38.50
C LEU A 424 -0.28 18.69 -38.56
N ILE A 425 -1.21 18.35 -39.47
CA ILE A 425 -1.66 16.98 -39.70
C ILE A 425 -0.53 16.09 -40.21
N GLU A 426 0.19 16.53 -41.25
CA GLU A 426 1.27 15.73 -41.83
C GLU A 426 2.44 15.57 -40.86
N GLN A 427 2.79 16.62 -40.11
CA GLN A 427 3.79 16.54 -39.04
C GLN A 427 3.42 15.49 -37.99
N THR A 428 2.16 15.46 -37.55
CA THR A 428 1.68 14.49 -36.57
C THR A 428 1.80 13.06 -37.11
N LYS A 429 1.34 12.81 -38.34
CA LYS A 429 1.40 11.48 -38.98
C LYS A 429 2.84 11.00 -39.11
N GLN A 430 3.72 11.83 -39.68
CA GLN A 430 5.13 11.51 -39.88
C GLN A 430 5.81 11.18 -38.55
N TYR A 431 5.51 11.94 -37.49
CA TYR A 431 6.11 11.74 -36.17
C TYR A 431 5.63 10.46 -35.50
N LEU A 432 4.32 10.18 -35.51
CA LEU A 432 3.77 8.96 -34.92
C LEU A 432 4.34 7.70 -35.58
N LEU A 433 4.41 7.69 -36.92
CA LEU A 433 4.89 6.55 -37.71
C LEU A 433 6.39 6.34 -37.58
N THR A 434 7.18 7.41 -37.60
CA THR A 434 8.65 7.32 -37.63
C THR A 434 9.24 7.14 -36.25
N VAL A 435 8.67 7.80 -35.24
CA VAL A 435 9.29 7.97 -33.92
C VAL A 435 8.52 7.23 -32.84
N SER A 436 7.24 7.55 -32.64
CA SER A 436 6.50 7.10 -31.46
C SER A 436 6.26 5.59 -31.46
N LEU A 437 5.71 5.03 -32.54
CA LEU A 437 5.40 3.59 -32.62
C LEU A 437 6.66 2.72 -32.45
N ALA A 438 7.75 3.09 -33.13
CA ALA A 438 9.02 2.38 -33.03
C ALA A 438 9.63 2.46 -31.61
N SER A 439 9.55 3.63 -30.97
CA SER A 439 10.08 3.83 -29.62
C SER A 439 9.29 3.06 -28.56
N ILE A 440 7.95 3.02 -28.68
CA ILE A 440 7.07 2.20 -27.82
C ILE A 440 7.39 0.72 -28.02
N ALA A 441 7.46 0.25 -29.27
CA ALA A 441 7.77 -1.15 -29.58
C ALA A 441 9.13 -1.58 -29.01
N GLY A 442 10.17 -0.76 -29.18
CA GLY A 442 11.51 -1.04 -28.63
C GLY A 442 11.50 -1.13 -27.10
N SER A 443 10.82 -0.20 -26.43
CA SER A 443 10.68 -0.19 -24.97
C SER A 443 9.93 -1.42 -24.46
N VAL A 444 8.81 -1.79 -25.09
CA VAL A 444 8.02 -2.99 -24.75
C VAL A 444 8.86 -4.25 -24.92
N CYS A 445 9.60 -4.37 -26.04
CA CYS A 445 10.55 -5.47 -26.22
C CYS A 445 11.56 -5.53 -25.08
N PHE A 446 12.13 -4.40 -24.64
CA PHE A 446 13.13 -4.42 -23.57
C PHE A 446 12.53 -4.90 -22.25
N ILE A 447 11.31 -4.51 -21.89
CA ILE A 447 10.61 -4.98 -20.68
C ILE A 447 10.60 -6.51 -20.61
N PHE A 448 10.32 -7.20 -21.73
CA PHE A 448 10.32 -8.66 -21.81
C PHE A 448 11.73 -9.28 -21.68
N PHE A 449 12.77 -8.59 -22.14
CA PHE A 449 14.14 -9.08 -22.16
C PHE A 449 15.02 -8.57 -21.01
N ALA A 450 14.54 -7.64 -20.19
CA ALA A 450 15.33 -6.90 -19.21
C ALA A 450 16.09 -7.80 -18.21
N ASN A 451 15.50 -8.94 -17.85
CA ASN A 451 16.11 -9.93 -16.94
C ASN A 451 16.86 -11.06 -17.66
N ARG A 452 16.75 -11.16 -18.98
CA ARG A 452 17.31 -12.27 -19.80
C ARG A 452 18.63 -11.92 -20.47
N ILE A 453 18.94 -10.62 -20.58
CA ILE A 453 20.13 -10.14 -21.30
C ILE A 453 21.08 -9.46 -20.30
N PRO A 454 22.40 -9.76 -20.33
CA PRO A 454 23.38 -9.11 -19.48
C PRO A 454 23.43 -7.60 -19.75
N ARG A 455 22.97 -6.79 -18.80
CA ARG A 455 22.68 -5.35 -18.99
C ARG A 455 23.86 -4.52 -19.52
N ARG A 456 25.04 -4.59 -18.89
CA ARG A 456 26.23 -3.85 -19.35
C ARG A 456 26.65 -4.26 -20.77
N GLN A 457 26.58 -5.56 -21.07
CA GLN A 457 26.97 -6.07 -22.39
C GLN A 457 25.95 -5.62 -23.43
N TRP A 458 24.66 -5.61 -23.11
CA TRP A 458 23.60 -5.11 -23.97
C TRP A 458 23.69 -3.60 -24.18
N LEU A 459 24.04 -2.81 -23.16
CA LEU A 459 24.30 -1.39 -23.32
C LEU A 459 25.43 -1.16 -24.34
N THR A 460 26.53 -1.89 -24.20
CA THR A 460 27.67 -1.81 -25.13
C THR A 460 27.27 -2.25 -26.54
N ALA A 461 26.56 -3.37 -26.67
CA ALA A 461 26.12 -3.89 -27.95
C ALA A 461 25.14 -2.93 -28.65
N SER A 462 24.17 -2.38 -27.91
CA SER A 462 23.19 -1.45 -28.45
C SER A 462 23.81 -0.13 -28.91
N PHE A 463 24.82 0.41 -28.22
CA PHE A 463 25.59 1.55 -28.74
C PHE A 463 26.31 1.23 -30.06
N LEU A 464 26.92 0.06 -30.19
CA LEU A 464 27.58 -0.37 -31.43
C LEU A 464 26.57 -0.58 -32.57
N ILE A 465 25.44 -1.22 -32.28
CA ILE A 465 24.38 -1.44 -33.26
C ILE A 465 23.80 -0.09 -33.70
N LEU A 466 23.57 0.85 -32.79
CA LEU A 466 23.13 2.21 -33.11
C LEU A 466 24.14 2.96 -33.97
N ALA A 467 25.44 2.88 -33.65
CA ALA A 467 26.48 3.49 -34.46
C ALA A 467 26.45 2.96 -35.91
N VAL A 468 26.31 1.64 -36.07
CA VAL A 468 26.19 1.01 -37.39
C VAL A 468 24.89 1.44 -38.09
N PHE A 469 23.76 1.46 -37.37
CA PHE A 469 22.48 1.86 -37.93
C PHE A 469 22.47 3.33 -38.37
N PHE A 470 23.11 4.24 -37.62
CA PHE A 470 23.27 5.63 -38.05
C PHE A 470 24.13 5.75 -39.30
N VAL A 471 25.24 5.00 -39.39
CA VAL A 471 26.08 4.98 -40.61
C VAL A 471 25.29 4.47 -41.82
N ILE A 472 24.55 3.37 -41.66
CA ILE A 472 23.69 2.82 -42.72
C ILE A 472 22.62 3.83 -43.11
N THR A 473 21.93 4.43 -42.14
CA THR A 473 20.88 5.42 -42.37
C THR A 473 21.41 6.63 -43.13
N GLY A 474 22.60 7.13 -42.75
CA GLY A 474 23.26 8.22 -43.45
C GLY A 474 23.60 7.85 -44.90
N ALA A 475 24.17 6.67 -45.13
CA ALA A 475 24.49 6.17 -46.47
C ALA A 475 23.24 5.97 -47.34
N VAL A 476 22.16 5.43 -46.77
CA VAL A 476 20.86 5.30 -47.44
C VAL A 476 20.33 6.68 -47.80
N TYR A 477 20.31 7.63 -46.86
CA TYR A 477 19.85 9.00 -47.12
C TYR A 477 20.63 9.66 -48.26
N TYR A 478 21.97 9.55 -48.29
CA TYR A 478 22.77 10.04 -49.42
C TYR A 478 22.34 9.48 -50.77
N ARG A 479 21.83 8.24 -50.81
CA ARG A 479 21.44 7.57 -52.05
C ARG A 479 20.00 7.85 -52.47
N VAL A 480 19.08 7.98 -51.52
CA VAL A 480 17.62 8.03 -51.77
C VAL A 480 16.98 9.39 -51.53
N ASN A 481 17.70 10.37 -50.98
CA ASN A 481 17.16 11.70 -50.71
C ASN A 481 16.45 12.28 -51.94
N ARG A 482 15.24 12.82 -51.77
CA ARG A 482 14.44 13.43 -52.84
C ARG A 482 14.16 12.50 -54.03
N SER A 483 13.97 11.21 -53.75
CA SER A 483 13.57 10.20 -54.74
C SER A 483 12.31 9.44 -54.28
N PRO A 484 11.63 8.69 -55.17
CA PRO A 484 10.51 7.83 -54.77
C PRO A 484 10.87 6.79 -53.70
N ALA A 485 12.17 6.48 -53.54
CA ALA A 485 12.68 5.57 -52.52
C ALA A 485 13.03 6.26 -51.19
N ALA A 486 12.77 7.57 -51.03
CA ALA A 486 13.02 8.32 -49.79
C ALA A 486 12.43 7.67 -48.50
N PRO A 487 11.24 7.02 -48.53
CA PRO A 487 10.70 6.30 -47.37
C PRO A 487 11.61 5.21 -46.81
N ALA A 488 12.60 4.72 -47.57
CA ALA A 488 13.60 3.80 -47.05
C ALA A 488 14.37 4.42 -45.86
N THR A 489 14.71 5.71 -45.91
CA THR A 489 15.38 6.40 -44.80
C THR A 489 14.51 6.40 -43.55
N VAL A 490 13.21 6.62 -43.71
CA VAL A 490 12.23 6.63 -42.62
C VAL A 490 12.20 5.27 -41.90
N VAL A 491 12.18 4.17 -42.66
CA VAL A 491 12.23 2.81 -42.09
C VAL A 491 13.50 2.60 -41.27
N PHE A 492 14.66 3.02 -41.78
CA PHE A 492 15.92 2.90 -41.03
C PHE A 492 15.96 3.80 -39.78
N VAL A 493 15.36 4.98 -39.82
CA VAL A 493 15.19 5.82 -38.63
C VAL A 493 14.25 5.17 -37.61
N ALA A 494 13.14 4.58 -38.05
CA ALA A 494 12.28 3.81 -37.15
C ALA A 494 13.04 2.64 -36.49
N LEU A 495 13.89 1.93 -37.24
CA LEU A 495 14.78 0.91 -36.67
C LEU A 495 15.79 1.48 -35.66
N CYS A 496 16.30 2.69 -35.91
CA CYS A 496 17.15 3.40 -34.93
C CYS A 496 16.37 3.70 -33.64
N HIS A 497 15.15 4.24 -33.73
CA HIS A 497 14.28 4.51 -32.57
C HIS A 497 13.91 3.26 -31.79
N PHE A 498 13.64 2.15 -32.50
CA PHE A 498 13.42 0.85 -31.88
C PHE A 498 14.65 0.41 -31.10
N MET A 499 15.83 0.38 -31.73
CA MET A 499 17.07 -0.08 -31.08
C MET A 499 17.51 0.85 -29.94
N PHE A 500 17.27 2.15 -30.08
CA PHE A 500 17.55 3.15 -29.06
C PHE A 500 16.82 2.83 -27.76
N ASN A 501 15.52 2.55 -27.84
CA ASN A 501 14.70 2.21 -26.68
C ASN A 501 14.83 0.75 -26.24
N PHE A 502 15.12 -0.17 -27.18
CA PHE A 502 15.37 -1.57 -26.86
C PHE A 502 16.70 -1.79 -26.12
N GLY A 503 17.59 -0.80 -26.08
CA GLY A 503 18.89 -0.94 -25.44
C GLY A 503 19.35 0.34 -24.77
N ALA A 504 20.04 1.20 -25.53
CA ALA A 504 20.90 2.23 -24.98
C ALA A 504 20.15 3.22 -24.07
N ASN A 505 19.01 3.75 -24.52
CA ASN A 505 18.21 4.73 -23.78
C ASN A 505 17.70 4.18 -22.44
N THR A 506 17.08 2.99 -22.48
CA THR A 506 16.50 2.37 -21.30
C THR A 506 17.58 1.93 -20.30
N LEU A 507 18.72 1.44 -20.78
CA LEU A 507 19.82 1.01 -19.90
C LEU A 507 20.62 2.17 -19.31
N THR A 508 20.76 3.31 -20.00
CA THR A 508 21.36 4.52 -19.41
C THR A 508 20.51 5.08 -18.29
N PHE A 509 19.19 4.87 -18.32
CA PHE A 509 18.30 5.19 -17.20
C PHE A 509 18.43 4.18 -16.05
N ILE A 510 18.46 2.88 -16.34
CA ILE A 510 18.47 1.83 -15.30
C ILE A 510 19.77 1.78 -14.51
N ILE A 511 20.92 1.73 -15.18
CA ILE A 511 22.22 1.43 -14.54
C ILE A 511 22.57 2.40 -13.39
N PRO A 512 22.50 3.73 -13.54
CA PRO A 512 22.78 4.64 -12.43
C PRO A 512 21.78 4.53 -11.27
N ALA A 513 20.57 4.02 -11.49
CA ALA A 513 19.64 3.73 -10.40
C ALA A 513 20.01 2.47 -9.60
N GLU A 514 20.89 1.61 -10.12
CA GLU A 514 21.28 0.35 -9.46
C GLU A 514 22.66 0.40 -8.81
N ILE A 515 23.65 1.01 -9.47
CA ILE A 515 25.07 0.80 -9.13
C ILE A 515 25.62 1.71 -8.02
N PHE A 516 24.86 2.69 -7.57
CA PHE A 516 25.30 3.64 -6.54
C PHE A 516 24.64 3.34 -5.19
N PRO A 517 25.34 3.61 -4.07
CA PRO A 517 24.84 3.37 -2.73
C PRO A 517 23.65 4.30 -2.43
N THR A 518 22.73 3.82 -1.59
CA THR A 518 21.47 4.51 -1.26
C THR A 518 21.67 5.94 -0.80
N CYS A 519 22.75 6.23 -0.10
CA CYS A 519 23.07 7.57 0.41
C CYS A 519 23.41 8.63 -0.65
N TYR A 520 23.84 8.23 -1.85
CA TYR A 520 24.25 9.11 -2.94
C TYR A 520 23.56 8.79 -4.26
N ARG A 521 22.60 7.86 -4.24
CA ARG A 521 22.03 7.27 -5.45
C ARG A 521 21.31 8.31 -6.30
N CYS A 522 20.49 9.17 -5.72
CA CYS A 522 19.81 10.24 -6.46
C CYS A 522 20.79 11.29 -6.98
N THR A 523 21.82 11.65 -6.21
CA THR A 523 22.85 12.61 -6.64
C THR A 523 23.62 12.06 -7.84
N CYS A 524 24.09 10.81 -7.77
CA CYS A 524 24.84 10.19 -8.87
C CYS A 524 23.97 9.99 -10.12
N HIS A 525 22.71 9.61 -9.94
CA HIS A 525 21.75 9.53 -11.03
C HIS A 525 21.48 10.91 -11.64
N GLY A 526 21.28 11.94 -10.81
CA GLY A 526 21.07 13.32 -11.23
C GLY A 526 22.25 13.88 -12.02
N ILE A 527 23.49 13.65 -11.57
CA ILE A 527 24.71 14.02 -12.30
C ILE A 527 24.78 13.29 -13.65
N SER A 528 24.46 11.99 -13.67
CA SER A 528 24.48 11.20 -14.90
C SER A 528 23.44 11.71 -15.91
N ALA A 529 22.23 11.99 -15.46
CA ALA A 529 21.15 12.53 -16.28
C ALA A 529 21.44 13.96 -16.77
N ALA A 530 22.03 14.80 -15.92
CA ALA A 530 22.49 16.15 -16.25
C ALA A 530 23.55 16.14 -17.34
N ALA A 531 24.49 15.18 -17.31
CA ALA A 531 25.44 14.99 -18.38
C ALA A 531 24.74 14.67 -19.72
N GLY A 532 23.68 13.86 -19.70
CA GLY A 532 22.82 13.66 -20.87
C GLY A 532 22.27 14.96 -21.44
N LYS A 533 21.61 15.78 -20.61
CA LYS A 533 21.02 17.05 -21.06
C LYS A 533 22.04 18.09 -21.51
N LEU A 534 23.23 18.13 -20.90
CA LEU A 534 24.37 18.88 -21.41
C LEU A 534 24.79 18.38 -22.79
N GLY A 535 24.78 17.07 -23.00
CA GLY A 535 24.96 16.45 -24.31
C GLY A 535 23.92 16.91 -25.34
N SER A 536 22.64 16.95 -24.98
CA SER A 536 21.58 17.50 -25.84
C SER A 536 21.83 18.96 -26.21
N ILE A 537 22.26 19.81 -25.26
CA ILE A 537 22.59 21.23 -25.51
C ILE A 537 23.75 21.34 -26.52
N VAL A 538 24.82 20.55 -26.34
CA VAL A 538 25.96 20.52 -27.26
C VAL A 538 25.52 20.05 -28.64
N ALA A 539 24.71 18.99 -28.73
CA ALA A 539 24.17 18.49 -29.99
C ALA A 539 23.39 19.56 -30.74
N VAL A 540 22.44 20.22 -30.05
CA VAL A 540 21.61 21.28 -30.62
C VAL A 540 22.47 22.45 -31.12
N ALA A 541 23.49 22.87 -30.36
CA ALA A 541 24.40 23.94 -30.77
C ALA A 541 25.26 23.54 -31.98
N VAL A 542 25.78 22.32 -32.02
CA VAL A 542 26.56 21.78 -33.14
C VAL A 542 25.70 21.70 -34.41
N VAL A 543 24.48 21.16 -34.31
CA VAL A 543 23.56 21.06 -35.44
C VAL A 543 23.14 22.43 -35.95
N TYR A 544 22.89 23.39 -35.06
CA TYR A 544 22.62 24.77 -35.45
C TYR A 544 23.80 25.38 -36.22
N GLY A 545 25.03 25.18 -35.74
CA GLY A 545 26.25 25.60 -36.44
C GLY A 545 26.42 24.94 -37.82
N ILE A 546 26.21 23.61 -37.92
CA ILE A 546 26.25 22.87 -39.19
C ILE A 546 25.19 23.41 -40.16
N ASN A 547 23.96 23.63 -39.69
CA ASN A 547 22.87 24.14 -40.51
C ASN A 547 23.12 25.57 -41.02
N GLY A 548 23.87 26.38 -40.28
CA GLY A 548 24.30 27.72 -40.70
C GLY A 548 25.48 27.69 -41.69
N ALA A 549 26.48 26.83 -41.44
CA ALA A 549 27.72 26.80 -42.21
C ALA A 549 27.66 25.91 -43.48
N TYR A 550 26.86 24.83 -43.47
CA TYR A 550 26.83 23.83 -44.53
C TYR A 550 25.46 23.78 -45.21
N LYS A 551 25.35 24.39 -46.39
CA LYS A 551 24.09 24.55 -47.16
C LYS A 551 23.78 23.40 -48.13
N SER A 552 24.37 22.21 -47.97
CA SER A 552 24.09 21.07 -48.84
C SER A 552 22.72 20.43 -48.55
N GLN A 553 22.05 19.96 -49.59
CA GLN A 553 20.79 19.22 -49.49
C GLN A 553 20.97 17.83 -48.84
N THR A 554 22.18 17.28 -48.82
CA THR A 554 22.47 15.97 -48.20
C THR A 554 23.08 16.10 -46.81
N ARG A 555 23.00 17.29 -46.18
CA ARG A 555 23.60 17.56 -44.86
C ARG A 555 23.12 16.61 -43.76
N GLN A 556 21.88 16.15 -43.83
CA GLN A 556 21.33 15.24 -42.82
C GLN A 556 22.07 13.88 -42.84
N GLY A 557 22.51 13.41 -44.01
CA GLY A 557 23.34 12.21 -44.13
C GLY A 557 24.69 12.37 -43.42
N LEU A 558 25.30 13.56 -43.47
CA LEU A 558 26.55 13.86 -42.75
C LEU A 558 26.33 13.85 -41.23
N ILE A 559 25.21 14.42 -40.78
CA ILE A 559 24.80 14.45 -39.37
C ILE A 559 24.67 13.01 -38.83
N PHE A 560 24.03 12.10 -39.59
CA PHE A 560 23.96 10.68 -39.22
C PHE A 560 25.34 10.02 -39.10
N LEU A 561 26.27 10.29 -40.03
CA LEU A 561 27.63 9.73 -39.96
C LEU A 561 28.42 10.27 -38.76
N LEU A 562 28.35 11.59 -38.54
CA LEU A 562 29.02 12.26 -37.42
C LEU A 562 28.56 11.66 -36.09
N PHE A 563 27.25 11.64 -35.83
CA PHE A 563 26.71 11.15 -34.58
C PHE A 563 26.76 9.62 -34.45
N GLY A 564 26.79 8.88 -35.56
CA GLY A 564 27.18 7.46 -35.58
C GLY A 564 28.56 7.21 -34.98
N SER A 565 29.54 8.06 -35.31
CA SER A 565 30.88 7.95 -34.73
C SER A 565 30.91 8.29 -33.22
N VAL A 566 30.10 9.28 -32.79
CA VAL A 566 29.96 9.64 -31.36
C VAL A 566 29.33 8.50 -30.55
N ALA A 567 28.30 7.83 -31.09
CA ALA A 567 27.66 6.70 -30.45
C ALA A 567 28.63 5.53 -30.20
N ALA A 568 29.61 5.33 -31.09
CA ALA A 568 30.65 4.32 -30.92
C ALA A 568 31.56 4.60 -29.71
N PHE A 569 31.81 5.87 -29.37
CA PHE A 569 32.50 6.22 -28.12
C PHE A 569 31.67 5.83 -26.88
N GLY A 570 30.34 5.98 -26.94
CA GLY A 570 29.44 5.49 -25.89
C GLY A 570 29.66 4.01 -25.55
N ALA A 571 29.84 3.15 -26.56
CA ALA A 571 30.15 1.73 -26.36
C ALA A 571 31.50 1.50 -25.65
N ILE A 572 32.51 2.32 -25.96
CA ILE A 572 33.82 2.22 -25.31
C ILE A 572 33.68 2.55 -23.81
N PHE A 573 32.97 3.63 -23.49
CA PHE A 573 32.77 4.04 -22.11
C PHE A 573 31.92 3.04 -21.33
N SER A 574 30.82 2.55 -21.91
CA SER A 574 29.99 1.53 -21.27
C SER A 574 30.76 0.23 -21.00
N TRP A 575 31.60 -0.19 -21.94
CA TRP A 575 32.40 -1.40 -21.79
C TRP A 575 33.51 -1.22 -20.75
N ALA A 576 34.22 -0.09 -20.79
CA ALA A 576 35.41 0.14 -19.99
C ALA A 576 35.09 0.47 -18.52
N PHE A 577 34.13 1.36 -18.27
CA PHE A 577 33.93 1.99 -16.96
C PHE A 577 32.82 1.36 -16.12
N LEU A 578 31.81 0.74 -16.73
CA LEU A 578 30.66 0.20 -15.99
C LEU A 578 30.89 -1.23 -15.48
N PRO A 579 30.31 -1.59 -14.32
CA PRO A 579 30.32 -2.96 -13.79
C PRO A 579 29.23 -3.84 -14.41
N ASP A 580 29.33 -5.15 -14.19
CA ASP A 580 28.25 -6.08 -14.48
C ASP A 580 27.24 -6.07 -13.31
N SER A 581 25.99 -5.67 -13.59
CA SER A 581 24.91 -5.66 -12.58
C SER A 581 24.24 -7.03 -12.37
N GLN A 582 24.64 -8.03 -13.16
CA GLN A 582 24.16 -9.40 -13.12
C GLN A 582 25.35 -10.36 -13.16
N ARG A 583 25.24 -11.50 -12.48
CA ARG A 583 26.23 -12.58 -12.51
C ARG A 583 25.61 -13.84 -13.11
N ARG A 584 26.45 -14.65 -13.77
CA ARG A 584 26.01 -15.95 -14.30
C ARG A 584 26.26 -17.02 -13.25
N VAL A 585 25.20 -17.66 -12.81
CA VAL A 585 25.25 -18.78 -11.85
C VAL A 585 25.06 -20.07 -12.62
N VAL A 586 25.82 -21.11 -12.25
CA VAL A 586 25.70 -22.46 -12.80
C VAL A 586 25.25 -23.37 -11.67
N GLU A 587 24.10 -24.01 -11.82
CA GLU A 587 23.58 -24.99 -10.86
C GLU A 587 24.35 -26.31 -10.96
N ASP A 588 24.24 -27.15 -9.93
CA ASP A 588 24.90 -28.47 -9.86
C ASP A 588 24.47 -29.42 -11.00
N ASP A 589 23.33 -29.16 -11.65
CA ASP A 589 22.83 -29.90 -12.81
C ASP A 589 23.42 -29.41 -14.17
N GLY A 590 24.27 -28.38 -14.14
CA GLY A 590 24.92 -27.78 -15.30
C GLY A 590 24.11 -26.70 -16.01
N ARG A 591 22.91 -26.35 -15.55
CA ARG A 591 22.12 -25.22 -16.10
C ARG A 591 22.69 -23.89 -15.65
N SER A 592 22.74 -22.92 -16.55
CA SER A 592 23.22 -21.56 -16.24
C SER A 592 22.12 -20.52 -16.42
N PHE A 593 21.91 -19.66 -15.42
CA PHE A 593 20.99 -18.52 -15.51
C PHE A 593 21.68 -17.21 -15.09
N LEU A 594 21.02 -16.08 -15.37
CA LEU A 594 21.48 -14.75 -14.97
C LEU A 594 20.79 -14.36 -13.67
N GLU A 595 21.58 -14.11 -12.63
CA GLU A 595 21.14 -13.61 -11.34
C GLU A 595 21.42 -12.11 -11.25
N THR A 596 20.40 -11.32 -10.90
CA THR A 596 20.56 -9.88 -10.65
C THR A 596 21.14 -9.66 -9.26
N LYS A 597 22.17 -8.82 -9.16
CA LYS A 597 22.75 -8.41 -7.88
C LYS A 597 21.83 -7.43 -7.16
N ASP A 598 21.79 -7.49 -5.84
CA ASP A 598 21.08 -6.51 -5.02
C ASP A 598 21.74 -5.13 -5.02
N LEU A 599 21.01 -4.14 -4.49
CA LEU A 599 21.45 -2.75 -4.48
C LEU A 599 22.60 -2.52 -3.49
N GLU A 600 22.68 -3.33 -2.44
CA GLU A 600 23.69 -3.26 -1.41
C GLU A 600 25.05 -3.73 -1.95
N GLU A 601 25.10 -4.92 -2.58
CA GLU A 601 26.28 -5.48 -3.26
C GLU A 601 26.77 -4.53 -4.36
N LEU A 602 25.86 -3.95 -5.13
CA LEU A 602 26.20 -2.99 -6.17
C LEU A 602 26.72 -1.66 -5.59
N GLY A 603 26.13 -1.20 -4.48
CA GLY A 603 26.49 0.04 -3.80
C GLY A 603 27.86 0.02 -3.11
N GLU A 604 28.40 -1.16 -2.77
CA GLU A 604 29.79 -1.32 -2.27
C GLU A 604 30.85 -0.92 -3.31
N GLY A 605 30.46 -0.88 -4.59
CA GLY A 605 31.24 -0.25 -5.63
C GLY A 605 32.40 -1.10 -6.16
N ARG A 606 33.41 -0.41 -6.69
CA ARG A 606 34.42 -0.98 -7.57
C ARG A 606 35.42 -1.89 -6.90
N GLU A 607 35.88 -1.54 -5.70
CA GLU A 607 36.80 -2.41 -4.95
C GLU A 607 36.15 -3.75 -4.61
N ARG A 608 34.87 -3.75 -4.23
CA ARG A 608 34.14 -4.98 -3.96
C ARG A 608 34.00 -5.86 -5.19
N ALA A 609 33.59 -5.28 -6.32
CA ALA A 609 33.51 -6.01 -7.59
C ALA A 609 34.87 -6.65 -7.96
N ARG A 610 35.97 -5.95 -7.69
CA ARG A 610 37.33 -6.50 -7.87
C ARG A 610 37.62 -7.68 -6.94
N GLN A 611 37.25 -7.59 -5.65
CA GLN A 611 37.38 -8.70 -4.69
C GLN A 611 36.54 -9.92 -5.11
N GLY A 612 35.37 -9.68 -5.70
CA GLY A 612 34.50 -10.71 -6.31
C GLY A 612 35.07 -11.34 -7.60
N GLY A 613 36.26 -10.93 -8.03
CA GLY A 613 36.93 -11.46 -9.22
C GLY A 613 36.47 -10.84 -10.54
N GLU A 614 35.76 -9.71 -10.51
CA GLU A 614 35.32 -9.02 -11.72
C GLU A 614 36.43 -8.17 -12.33
N ALA A 615 36.50 -8.17 -13.66
CA ALA A 615 37.36 -7.27 -14.38
C ALA A 615 36.76 -5.87 -14.36
N VAL A 616 37.32 -4.97 -13.54
CA VAL A 616 36.81 -3.60 -13.32
C VAL A 616 37.68 -2.53 -13.95
N THR A 617 38.89 -2.86 -14.39
CA THR A 617 39.76 -1.96 -15.16
C THR A 617 39.74 -2.30 -16.65
N PHE A 618 40.02 -1.30 -17.49
CA PHE A 618 40.21 -1.51 -18.93
C PHE A 618 41.27 -2.58 -19.22
N ARG A 619 42.37 -2.57 -18.48
CA ARG A 619 43.47 -3.52 -18.63
C ARG A 619 43.03 -4.95 -18.31
N GLU A 620 42.35 -5.18 -17.19
CA GLU A 620 41.83 -6.50 -16.81
C GLU A 620 40.81 -7.02 -17.85
N LYS A 621 39.90 -6.15 -18.30
CA LYS A 621 38.90 -6.50 -19.32
C LYS A 621 39.57 -6.87 -20.66
N TRP A 622 40.59 -6.12 -21.06
CA TRP A 622 41.35 -6.36 -22.29
C TRP A 622 42.21 -7.64 -22.22
N GLU A 623 42.91 -7.86 -21.10
CA GLU A 623 43.67 -9.08 -20.85
C GLU A 623 42.76 -10.32 -20.82
N GLY A 624 41.56 -10.21 -20.25
CA GLY A 624 40.54 -11.26 -20.29
C GLY A 624 40.12 -11.62 -21.73
N ILE A 625 39.95 -10.63 -22.61
CA ILE A 625 39.67 -10.87 -24.04
C ILE A 625 40.84 -11.60 -24.71
N LYS A 626 42.09 -11.18 -24.45
CA LYS A 626 43.28 -11.85 -24.99
C LYS A 626 43.35 -13.32 -24.54
N ARG A 627 43.18 -13.59 -23.24
CA ARG A 627 43.17 -14.97 -22.70
C ARG A 627 42.07 -15.83 -23.33
N ARG A 628 40.86 -15.27 -23.53
CA ARG A 628 39.77 -15.99 -24.23
C ARG A 628 40.11 -16.29 -25.68
N ARG A 629 40.66 -15.32 -26.43
CA ARG A 629 41.11 -15.53 -27.82
C ARG A 629 42.21 -16.59 -27.92
N GLU A 630 43.16 -16.59 -26.99
CA GLU A 630 44.23 -17.60 -26.91
C GLU A 630 43.68 -18.99 -26.56
N ALA A 631 42.72 -19.09 -25.63
CA ALA A 631 42.07 -20.36 -25.28
C ALA A 631 41.23 -20.93 -26.44
N THR A 632 40.51 -20.08 -27.18
CA THR A 632 39.78 -20.49 -28.40
C THR A 632 40.75 -20.92 -29.50
N ARG A 633 41.92 -20.26 -29.62
CA ARG A 633 42.96 -20.62 -30.58
C ARG A 633 43.66 -21.94 -30.22
N ARG A 634 43.87 -22.22 -28.92
CA ARG A 634 44.38 -23.51 -28.42
C ARG A 634 43.39 -24.65 -28.66
N ARG A 635 42.10 -24.47 -28.33
CA ARG A 635 41.04 -25.46 -28.62
C ARG A 635 40.88 -25.77 -30.11
N ARG A 636 41.21 -24.83 -30.99
CA ARG A 636 41.16 -25.02 -32.46
C ARG A 636 42.39 -25.76 -33.01
N ASN A 637 43.49 -25.82 -32.25
CA ASN A 637 44.74 -26.47 -32.62
C ASN A 637 44.97 -27.84 -31.93
N GLU A 638 44.09 -28.27 -31.02
CA GLU A 638 44.16 -29.58 -30.36
C GLU A 638 43.43 -30.64 -31.19
N SER A 639 44.12 -31.71 -31.59
CA SER A 639 43.53 -32.81 -32.35
C SER A 639 42.54 -33.62 -31.50
N PRO A 640 41.49 -34.24 -32.10
CA PRO A 640 40.42 -34.93 -31.37
C PRO A 640 40.89 -36.01 -30.39
N GLN A 641 42.06 -36.63 -30.66
CA GLN A 641 42.65 -37.68 -29.83
C GLN A 641 43.22 -37.14 -28.50
N SER A 642 43.66 -35.88 -28.44
CA SER A 642 44.23 -35.29 -27.22
C SER A 642 43.17 -34.96 -26.15
N LEU A 643 41.95 -34.61 -26.59
CA LEU A 643 40.81 -34.29 -25.72
C LEU A 643 40.25 -35.52 -24.98
N ALA A 644 40.32 -36.71 -25.58
CA ALA A 644 39.89 -37.96 -24.94
C ALA A 644 40.83 -38.40 -23.79
N LEU A 645 42.15 -38.23 -23.99
CA LEU A 645 43.17 -38.56 -22.99
C LEU A 645 43.20 -37.57 -21.82
N ALA A 646 42.81 -36.31 -22.03
CA ALA A 646 42.69 -35.30 -20.97
C ALA A 646 41.49 -35.56 -20.05
N ARG A 647 40.34 -35.97 -20.61
CA ARG A 647 39.15 -36.38 -19.83
C ARG A 647 39.41 -37.59 -18.93
N GLY A 648 40.15 -38.59 -19.43
CA GLY A 648 40.52 -39.77 -18.64
C GLY A 648 41.49 -39.47 -17.48
N ARG A 649 42.38 -38.47 -17.64
CA ARG A 649 43.31 -38.05 -16.57
C ARG A 649 42.67 -37.17 -15.52
N TRP A 650 41.68 -36.34 -15.87
CA TRP A 650 40.98 -35.49 -14.92
C TRP A 650 40.09 -36.28 -13.95
N MET A 651 39.41 -37.33 -14.44
CA MET A 651 38.58 -38.21 -13.59
C MET A 651 39.40 -39.06 -12.60
N ARG A 652 40.67 -39.39 -12.90
CA ARG A 652 41.54 -40.14 -11.97
C ARG A 652 42.18 -39.28 -10.88
N ARG A 653 42.22 -37.95 -11.03
CA ARG A 653 42.89 -37.03 -10.08
C ARG A 653 41.95 -36.41 -9.03
N HIS A 654 40.64 -36.53 -9.19
CA HIS A 654 39.65 -35.93 -8.29
C HIS A 654 38.70 -36.98 -7.69
N ARG A 655 39.24 -37.91 -6.89
CA ARG A 655 38.45 -38.63 -5.88
C ARG A 655 38.31 -37.70 -4.65
N PRO A 656 37.12 -37.51 -4.08
CA PRO A 656 36.95 -36.65 -2.92
C PRO A 656 37.61 -37.28 -1.67
N ALA A 657 38.39 -36.47 -0.95
CA ALA A 657 38.83 -36.79 0.41
C ALA A 657 37.64 -36.66 1.38
N ARG A 658 37.61 -37.50 2.42
CA ARG A 658 36.58 -37.51 3.48
C ARG A 658 36.51 -36.13 4.18
N PRO A 659 35.31 -35.63 4.55
CA PRO A 659 35.21 -34.39 5.32
C PRO A 659 35.61 -34.62 6.78
N SER A 660 36.38 -33.68 7.33
CA SER A 660 36.64 -33.54 8.76
C SER A 660 35.36 -33.07 9.48
N GLU A 661 35.05 -33.72 10.60
CA GLU A 661 33.93 -33.40 11.49
C GLU A 661 34.10 -32.03 12.15
N HIS A 662 33.41 -31.01 11.65
CA HIS A 662 32.74 -29.95 12.42
C HIS A 662 32.01 -29.03 11.42
N LEU A 663 30.77 -28.64 11.72
CA LEU A 663 29.83 -27.82 10.90
C LEU A 663 28.94 -28.57 9.87
N GLY A 664 28.55 -29.81 10.17
CA GLY A 664 27.64 -30.61 9.34
C GLY A 664 26.38 -31.11 10.07
N ARG A 665 25.67 -30.25 10.82
CA ARG A 665 24.32 -30.57 11.34
C ARG A 665 23.49 -29.29 11.43
N LEU A 666 22.84 -28.90 10.33
CA LEU A 666 21.60 -28.09 10.30
C LEU A 666 21.04 -27.87 8.88
N GLY A 667 21.80 -28.17 7.81
CA GLY A 667 21.37 -27.87 6.43
C GLY A 667 20.66 -28.98 5.63
N VAL A 668 20.47 -30.19 6.18
CA VAL A 668 20.11 -31.38 5.35
C VAL A 668 18.71 -31.95 5.62
N GLN A 669 17.81 -31.22 6.30
CA GLN A 669 16.39 -31.64 6.42
C GLN A 669 15.37 -30.76 5.70
N LEU A 670 15.79 -29.77 4.90
CA LEU A 670 14.87 -28.84 4.21
C LEU A 670 14.84 -28.94 2.69
N VAL A 671 15.66 -29.81 2.08
CA VAL A 671 15.74 -29.95 0.61
C VAL A 671 14.75 -30.98 0.04
N GLU A 672 14.17 -31.86 0.87
CA GLU A 672 13.23 -32.91 0.39
C GLU A 672 11.74 -32.52 0.41
N ALA A 673 11.35 -31.37 0.97
CA ALA A 673 9.95 -30.91 0.93
C ALA A 673 9.61 -30.03 -0.29
N ARG A 674 10.59 -29.57 -1.07
CA ARG A 674 10.39 -28.59 -2.16
C ARG A 674 10.10 -29.17 -3.55
N ARG A 675 9.89 -30.50 -3.65
CA ARG A 675 9.62 -31.22 -4.92
C ARG A 675 8.17 -31.72 -5.09
N ARG A 676 7.21 -31.19 -4.33
CA ARG A 676 5.78 -31.43 -4.58
C ARG A 676 4.99 -30.14 -4.48
N HIS A 677 5.06 -29.32 -5.53
CA HIS A 677 3.94 -28.51 -6.04
C HIS A 677 4.45 -27.65 -7.20
N ASP A 678 4.73 -28.31 -8.31
CA ASP A 678 4.70 -27.67 -9.62
C ASP A 678 4.35 -28.76 -10.63
N VAL A 679 3.19 -28.60 -11.29
CA VAL A 679 2.82 -29.05 -12.65
C VAL A 679 1.28 -29.19 -12.79
N ARG A 680 0.75 -28.47 -13.80
CA ARG A 680 -0.62 -28.48 -14.41
C ARG A 680 -1.70 -27.77 -13.58
N VAL A 681 -2.36 -26.71 -14.06
CA VAL A 681 -3.17 -26.64 -15.30
C VAL A 681 -3.31 -25.18 -15.75
N LEU A 682 -3.00 -24.86 -17.02
CA LEU A 682 -3.59 -23.72 -17.74
C LEU A 682 -3.40 -23.91 -19.24
N LEU A 683 -4.50 -24.24 -19.94
CA LEU A 683 -4.92 -23.82 -21.29
C LEU A 683 -5.80 -24.89 -21.93
N GLN A 684 -7.12 -24.67 -21.90
CA GLN A 684 -8.04 -25.01 -23.00
C GLN A 684 -9.39 -24.31 -22.77
N ARG A 685 -9.66 -23.26 -23.56
CA ARG A 685 -11.01 -22.75 -23.85
C ARG A 685 -11.46 -23.42 -25.15
N VAL A 686 -12.55 -24.18 -25.11
CA VAL A 686 -13.45 -24.44 -26.26
C VAL A 686 -14.86 -24.69 -25.68
N GLU A 687 -15.85 -23.92 -26.15
CA GLU A 687 -17.30 -23.98 -25.83
C GLU A 687 -17.94 -25.32 -26.24
N PRO A 688 -19.17 -25.69 -25.77
CA PRO A 688 -20.43 -25.34 -26.49
C PRO A 688 -21.70 -25.35 -25.56
N PRO A 689 -22.95 -25.49 -26.05
CA PRO A 689 -23.80 -24.47 -26.68
C PRO A 689 -25.11 -24.19 -25.89
N LEU A 690 -25.75 -23.05 -26.14
CA LEU A 690 -27.14 -22.77 -25.76
C LEU A 690 -28.10 -23.20 -26.89
N PRO A 691 -29.31 -23.73 -26.62
CA PRO A 691 -30.37 -23.82 -27.61
C PRO A 691 -31.30 -22.61 -27.57
N ALA A 692 -31.74 -22.21 -28.77
CA ALA A 692 -32.76 -21.22 -29.12
C ALA A 692 -34.14 -21.55 -28.46
N ARG A 693 -35.17 -20.70 -28.40
CA ARG A 693 -35.68 -19.73 -29.39
C ARG A 693 -36.88 -18.94 -28.79
N ALA A 694 -37.14 -17.76 -29.38
CA ALA A 694 -38.40 -17.01 -29.49
C ALA A 694 -38.82 -16.09 -28.32
N GLY A 695 -39.30 -14.85 -28.51
CA GLY A 695 -39.60 -14.05 -29.71
C GLY A 695 -40.45 -12.83 -29.28
N HIS A 696 -40.38 -11.73 -30.05
CA HIS A 696 -41.16 -10.47 -29.91
C HIS A 696 -40.84 -9.62 -28.66
N GLY A 697 -40.77 -8.30 -28.72
CA GLY A 697 -40.99 -7.34 -29.80
C GLY A 697 -41.27 -5.97 -29.16
N ALA A 698 -40.61 -4.94 -29.69
CA ALA A 698 -41.02 -3.53 -29.79
C ALA A 698 -41.02 -2.58 -28.57
N GLU A 699 -40.40 -1.41 -28.83
CA GLU A 699 -40.75 -0.03 -28.40
C GLU A 699 -40.56 0.33 -26.91
N GLY A 700 -40.02 1.49 -26.51
CA GLY A 700 -39.58 2.71 -27.19
C GLY A 700 -38.95 3.66 -26.15
N GLU A 701 -38.30 4.72 -26.65
CA GLU A 701 -38.11 6.08 -26.10
C GLU A 701 -38.42 6.30 -24.60
N GLY A 702 -37.54 6.84 -23.75
CA GLY A 702 -36.80 8.08 -23.90
C GLY A 702 -37.06 8.94 -22.65
N GLY A 703 -36.14 9.84 -22.30
CA GLY A 703 -36.43 10.96 -21.41
C GLY A 703 -35.68 11.00 -20.08
N ASP A 704 -34.72 11.93 -20.03
CA ASP A 704 -34.16 12.55 -18.83
C ASP A 704 -35.22 13.11 -17.87
N VAL A 705 -34.85 13.29 -16.59
CA VAL A 705 -34.79 14.57 -15.85
C VAL A 705 -34.80 14.29 -14.33
N ASP A 706 -33.63 14.49 -13.73
CA ASP A 706 -33.30 15.34 -12.58
C ASP A 706 -34.32 15.66 -11.44
N VAL A 707 -33.81 15.46 -10.22
CA VAL A 707 -33.75 16.40 -9.06
C VAL A 707 -34.90 16.46 -8.05
N ASP A 708 -34.49 16.17 -6.80
CA ASP A 708 -34.90 16.68 -5.47
C ASP A 708 -36.37 16.98 -5.17
N GLU A 709 -36.91 16.37 -4.10
CA GLU A 709 -36.91 16.97 -2.74
C GLU A 709 -37.99 16.36 -1.82
N ALA A 710 -37.63 16.25 -0.54
CA ALA A 710 -38.49 16.27 0.67
C ALA A 710 -39.38 15.07 1.05
N GLU A 711 -38.84 14.31 2.01
CA GLU A 711 -39.42 14.06 3.34
C GLU A 711 -40.75 14.79 3.70
N ARG A 712 -41.86 14.03 3.85
CA ARG A 712 -42.58 13.78 5.14
C ARG A 712 -44.04 13.31 4.96
N ARG A 713 -44.46 12.51 5.95
CA ARG A 713 -45.81 12.03 6.36
C ARG A 713 -46.20 10.65 5.80
N ALA A 714 -46.10 9.58 6.57
CA ALA A 714 -46.86 9.18 7.78
C ALA A 714 -48.18 8.45 7.43
N GLU A 715 -48.13 7.15 7.67
CA GLU A 715 -49.12 6.25 8.30
C GLU A 715 -50.57 6.15 7.79
N GLU A 716 -50.88 4.89 7.46
CA GLU A 716 -52.02 4.07 7.93
C GLU A 716 -53.17 3.68 6.99
N GLU A 717 -53.43 2.37 7.03
CA GLU A 717 -54.60 1.57 6.59
C GLU A 717 -54.87 1.42 5.07
N GLY A 718 -55.15 0.25 4.50
CA GLY A 718 -55.38 -1.10 5.01
C GLY A 718 -56.08 -1.96 3.93
N ALA A 719 -55.97 -3.30 4.06
CA ALA A 719 -56.83 -4.35 3.46
C ALA A 719 -56.75 -4.57 1.92
N LEU A 720 -56.88 -5.77 1.31
CA LEU A 720 -57.10 -7.15 1.74
C LEU A 720 -56.81 -8.12 0.54
N ALA A 721 -56.21 -9.28 0.84
CA ALA A 721 -56.31 -10.63 0.26
C ALA A 721 -56.68 -10.91 -1.24
N VAL A 722 -55.85 -11.74 -1.90
CA VAL A 722 -56.30 -12.91 -2.72
C VAL A 722 -55.32 -14.09 -2.58
N SER A 723 -55.89 -15.28 -2.56
CA SER A 723 -55.47 -16.63 -2.13
C SER A 723 -54.60 -17.49 -3.07
N VAL A 724 -53.66 -18.23 -2.46
CA VAL A 724 -53.28 -19.68 -2.52
C VAL A 724 -53.75 -20.57 -3.70
N PRO A 725 -52.96 -21.60 -4.09
CA PRO A 725 -53.47 -22.97 -3.90
C PRO A 725 -52.49 -23.96 -3.23
N ILE A 726 -53.12 -24.85 -2.47
CA ILE A 726 -52.61 -25.94 -1.65
C ILE A 726 -52.53 -27.22 -2.48
N GLY A 727 -51.51 -28.06 -2.22
CA GLY A 727 -51.54 -29.50 -2.49
C GLY A 727 -51.63 -30.28 -1.18
N HIS A 728 -52.79 -30.88 -0.91
CA HIS A 728 -53.04 -31.80 0.21
C HIS A 728 -52.58 -33.22 -0.17
N CYS A 729 -52.02 -33.94 0.81
CA CYS A 729 -52.36 -35.35 1.00
C CYS A 729 -52.38 -35.63 2.51
N ALA A 730 -53.56 -35.99 3.00
CA ALA A 730 -53.87 -36.27 4.40
C ALA A 730 -53.63 -37.75 4.74
N SER A 731 -53.28 -38.03 6.00
CA SER A 731 -53.85 -39.14 6.78
C SER A 731 -53.28 -39.16 8.20
N GLY A 732 -54.13 -39.24 9.23
CA GLY A 732 -53.73 -39.69 10.56
C GLY A 732 -54.38 -38.95 11.73
N PHE A 733 -55.42 -39.54 12.29
CA PHE A 733 -56.27 -39.04 13.37
C PHE A 733 -55.57 -38.95 14.74
N ARG A 734 -55.76 -37.79 15.40
CA ARG A 734 -56.08 -37.53 16.83
C ARG A 734 -55.52 -38.46 17.93
N SER A 735 -54.81 -37.84 18.88
CA SER A 735 -55.24 -37.63 20.28
C SER A 735 -54.08 -37.78 21.28
N ALA A 736 -53.53 -36.66 21.75
CA ALA A 736 -52.94 -36.53 23.07
C ALA A 736 -52.97 -35.06 23.52
N THR A 737 -53.94 -34.76 24.38
CA THR A 737 -53.89 -33.80 25.50
C THR A 737 -53.07 -32.51 25.36
N ASN A 738 -53.78 -31.37 25.43
CA ASN A 738 -53.29 -30.09 25.97
C ASN A 738 -52.59 -30.33 27.32
N ALA A 739 -51.26 -30.40 27.28
CA ALA A 739 -50.40 -29.98 28.36
C ALA A 739 -49.67 -28.75 27.82
N ALA A 740 -49.65 -27.65 28.59
CA ALA A 740 -48.77 -26.52 28.34
C ALA A 740 -47.38 -27.06 28.02
N ALA A 741 -46.93 -26.94 26.76
CA ALA A 741 -45.67 -27.55 26.36
C ALA A 741 -44.54 -26.79 27.08
N MET A 742 -44.01 -27.40 28.15
CA MET A 742 -42.85 -26.88 28.87
C MET A 742 -41.70 -26.74 27.88
N LYS A 743 -41.25 -25.51 27.64
CA LYS A 743 -40.17 -25.21 26.69
C LYS A 743 -38.85 -25.16 27.43
N VAL A 744 -37.82 -25.80 26.87
CA VAL A 744 -36.46 -25.82 27.45
C VAL A 744 -35.58 -24.78 26.76
N ILE A 745 -34.89 -23.97 27.55
CA ILE A 745 -33.93 -22.95 27.10
C ILE A 745 -32.54 -23.31 27.61
N LEU A 746 -31.55 -23.39 26.72
CA LEU A 746 -30.15 -23.47 27.07
C LEU A 746 -29.52 -22.08 27.05
N SER A 747 -28.88 -21.66 28.14
CA SER A 747 -28.03 -20.47 28.16
C SER A 747 -26.56 -20.88 28.18
N ILE A 748 -25.85 -20.52 27.13
CA ILE A 748 -24.51 -21.01 26.82
C ILE A 748 -23.52 -19.85 26.93
N ASN A 749 -22.48 -20.05 27.75
CA ASN A 749 -21.38 -19.12 27.92
C ASN A 749 -20.05 -19.83 27.60
N ALA A 750 -19.45 -19.46 26.48
CA ALA A 750 -18.19 -20.00 25.99
C ALA A 750 -17.05 -19.02 26.27
N GLY A 751 -16.19 -19.36 27.23
CA GLY A 751 -14.96 -18.63 27.52
C GLY A 751 -13.73 -19.36 26.98
N SER A 752 -12.59 -18.67 26.86
CA SER A 752 -11.35 -19.24 26.30
C SER A 752 -10.79 -20.46 27.05
N SER A 753 -11.28 -20.78 28.25
CA SER A 753 -10.81 -21.90 29.08
C SER A 753 -11.93 -22.80 29.61
N SER A 754 -13.19 -22.51 29.29
CA SER A 754 -14.35 -23.23 29.82
C SER A 754 -15.61 -23.00 29.00
N VAL A 755 -16.50 -24.00 28.96
CA VAL A 755 -17.86 -23.88 28.41
C VAL A 755 -18.84 -24.20 29.54
N LYS A 756 -19.84 -23.34 29.75
CA LYS A 756 -20.91 -23.53 30.75
C LYS A 756 -22.28 -23.48 30.04
N ILE A 757 -23.15 -24.43 30.39
CA ILE A 757 -24.55 -24.48 29.98
C ILE A 757 -25.43 -24.45 31.23
N SER A 758 -26.38 -23.51 31.26
CA SER A 758 -27.46 -23.49 32.26
C SER A 758 -28.77 -23.79 31.55
N VAL A 759 -29.55 -24.71 32.10
CA VAL A 759 -30.80 -25.22 31.51
C VAL A 759 -31.97 -24.64 32.29
N TYR A 760 -32.90 -24.01 31.58
CA TYR A 760 -34.10 -23.42 32.15
C TYR A 760 -35.34 -24.06 31.55
N SER A 761 -36.37 -24.25 32.38
CA SER A 761 -37.71 -24.55 31.92
C SER A 761 -38.60 -23.30 31.98
N TYR A 762 -39.44 -23.15 30.96
CA TYR A 762 -40.37 -22.03 30.83
C TYR A 762 -41.75 -22.56 30.39
N SER A 763 -42.80 -22.04 31.00
CA SER A 763 -44.19 -22.31 30.63
C SER A 763 -44.82 -21.01 30.13
N ALA A 764 -45.46 -21.06 28.96
CA ALA A 764 -46.12 -19.89 28.35
C ALA A 764 -47.41 -19.49 29.10
N ASP A 765 -47.91 -20.33 30.01
CA ASP A 765 -49.25 -20.21 30.61
C ASP A 765 -49.34 -19.20 31.76
N GLY A 766 -48.33 -18.36 31.98
CA GLY A 766 -48.48 -17.15 32.79
C GLY A 766 -47.20 -16.67 33.43
N ASN A 767 -46.77 -15.44 33.07
CA ASN A 767 -45.90 -14.47 33.77
C ASN A 767 -44.70 -14.97 34.61
N ALA A 768 -44.31 -16.25 34.50
CA ALA A 768 -43.34 -16.89 35.36
C ALA A 768 -41.95 -16.75 34.75
N ALA A 769 -41.00 -16.23 35.54
CA ALA A 769 -39.60 -16.20 35.16
C ALA A 769 -39.08 -17.62 34.87
N PRO A 770 -38.13 -17.78 33.93
CA PRO A 770 -37.56 -19.09 33.61
C PRO A 770 -36.94 -19.73 34.86
N ARG A 771 -37.24 -21.01 35.11
CA ARG A 771 -36.73 -21.74 36.28
C ARG A 771 -35.53 -22.58 35.88
N GLN A 772 -34.39 -22.37 36.54
CA GLN A 772 -33.22 -23.21 36.31
C GLN A 772 -33.45 -24.64 36.80
N ILE A 773 -33.23 -25.63 35.94
CA ILE A 773 -33.41 -27.05 36.24
C ILE A 773 -32.08 -27.82 36.28
N ALA A 774 -31.05 -27.32 35.58
CA ALA A 774 -29.71 -27.89 35.61
C ALA A 774 -28.62 -26.87 35.27
N ASP A 775 -27.37 -27.17 35.64
CA ASP A 775 -26.19 -26.51 35.12
C ASP A 775 -25.04 -27.50 34.95
N THR A 776 -24.26 -27.28 33.90
CA THR A 776 -23.13 -28.14 33.57
C THR A 776 -21.98 -27.31 32.99
N GLN A 777 -20.75 -27.69 33.31
CA GLN A 777 -19.56 -26.94 32.93
C GLN A 777 -18.39 -27.87 32.68
N VAL A 778 -17.64 -27.61 31.61
CA VAL A 778 -16.27 -28.09 31.45
C VAL A 778 -15.32 -26.94 31.68
N SER A 779 -14.33 -27.13 32.55
CA SER A 779 -13.24 -26.19 32.82
C SER A 779 -11.88 -26.83 32.55
N GLY A 780 -10.81 -26.04 32.48
CA GLY A 780 -9.45 -26.57 32.30
C GLY A 780 -9.08 -26.91 30.85
N LEU A 781 -9.80 -26.37 29.85
CA LEU A 781 -9.53 -26.63 28.42
C LEU A 781 -8.14 -26.14 27.98
N THR A 782 -7.67 -25.02 28.53
CA THR A 782 -6.35 -24.44 28.26
C THR A 782 -5.33 -24.68 29.37
N ALA A 783 -5.73 -25.36 30.44
CA ALA A 783 -4.91 -25.74 31.58
C ALA A 783 -5.31 -27.16 32.06
N PRO A 784 -4.95 -28.22 31.30
CA PRO A 784 -5.41 -29.58 31.56
C PRO A 784 -4.95 -30.11 32.93
N PRO A 785 -5.69 -31.08 33.52
CA PRO A 785 -6.76 -31.85 32.90
C PRO A 785 -8.11 -31.11 32.88
N ALA A 786 -8.90 -31.33 31.83
CA ALA A 786 -10.27 -30.83 31.75
C ALA A 786 -11.16 -31.49 32.82
N GLN A 787 -12.04 -30.70 33.43
CA GLN A 787 -12.90 -31.13 34.54
C GLN A 787 -14.36 -30.84 34.23
N LEU A 788 -15.20 -31.87 34.35
CA LEU A 788 -16.65 -31.80 34.21
C LEU A 788 -17.30 -31.60 35.59
N ARG A 789 -18.19 -30.61 35.66
CA ARG A 789 -19.11 -30.38 36.77
C ARG A 789 -20.54 -30.42 36.25
N TYR A 790 -21.42 -31.10 36.97
CA TYR A 790 -22.84 -31.18 36.65
C TYR A 790 -23.68 -31.11 37.92
N SER A 791 -24.70 -30.25 37.90
CA SER A 791 -25.69 -30.14 38.96
C SER A 791 -27.10 -30.18 38.37
N ARG A 792 -28.00 -30.87 39.07
CA ARG A 792 -29.43 -30.98 38.75
C ARG A 792 -30.26 -30.48 39.91
N SER A 793 -31.19 -29.57 39.67
CA SER A 793 -32.07 -28.99 40.70
C SER A 793 -31.31 -28.48 41.94
N GLY A 794 -30.16 -27.83 41.72
CA GLY A 794 -29.27 -27.32 42.78
C GLY A 794 -28.44 -28.38 43.52
N LYS A 795 -28.58 -29.67 43.19
CA LYS A 795 -27.77 -30.75 43.77
C LYS A 795 -26.60 -31.10 42.84
N SER A 796 -25.39 -31.10 43.37
CA SER A 796 -24.20 -31.54 42.63
C SER A 796 -24.27 -33.05 42.39
N ILE A 797 -24.27 -33.45 41.12
CA ILE A 797 -24.27 -34.85 40.69
C ILE A 797 -22.85 -35.28 40.34
N ILE A 798 -22.11 -34.43 39.60
CA ILE A 798 -20.71 -34.62 39.26
C ILE A 798 -19.92 -33.42 39.78
N LYS A 799 -18.91 -33.69 40.61
CA LYS A 799 -18.02 -32.67 41.17
C LYS A 799 -16.62 -32.82 40.58
N ASP A 800 -16.26 -31.93 39.66
CA ASP A 800 -14.91 -31.75 39.10
C ASP A 800 -14.26 -33.06 38.63
N ARG A 801 -15.04 -33.92 37.95
CA ARG A 801 -14.57 -35.19 37.42
C ARG A 801 -13.62 -34.93 36.25
N LYS A 802 -12.40 -35.48 36.32
CA LYS A 802 -11.46 -35.44 35.19
C LYS A 802 -12.08 -36.11 33.96
N VAL A 803 -11.92 -35.48 32.82
CA VAL A 803 -12.34 -36.00 31.53
C VAL A 803 -11.09 -36.45 30.77
N ASP A 804 -11.11 -37.68 30.24
CA ASP A 804 -9.98 -38.25 29.49
C ASP A 804 -9.75 -37.53 28.15
N GLY A 805 -8.63 -37.81 27.48
CA GLY A 805 -8.00 -37.03 26.40
C GLY A 805 -8.82 -36.73 25.13
N ASP A 806 -10.10 -37.08 25.07
CA ASP A 806 -11.02 -36.83 23.96
C ASP A 806 -11.61 -35.41 23.96
N VAL A 807 -11.41 -34.62 25.01
CA VAL A 807 -11.89 -33.21 25.07
C VAL A 807 -10.73 -32.24 24.93
N GLN A 808 -10.45 -31.83 23.68
CA GLN A 808 -9.36 -30.90 23.34
C GLN A 808 -9.88 -29.55 22.83
N SER A 809 -11.13 -29.50 22.37
CA SER A 809 -11.77 -28.29 21.84
C SER A 809 -13.02 -27.88 22.62
N GLN A 810 -13.48 -26.65 22.36
CA GLN A 810 -14.75 -26.17 22.90
C GLN A 810 -15.96 -26.93 22.33
N ASP A 811 -15.89 -27.38 21.07
CA ASP A 811 -16.90 -28.23 20.46
C ASP A 811 -17.00 -29.60 21.16
N ASP A 812 -15.85 -30.23 21.46
CA ASP A 812 -15.83 -31.49 22.22
C ASP A 812 -16.44 -31.30 23.62
N ALA A 813 -16.10 -30.19 24.28
CA ALA A 813 -16.66 -29.83 25.57
C ALA A 813 -18.19 -29.66 25.48
N PHE A 814 -18.68 -28.91 24.50
CA PHE A 814 -20.11 -28.70 24.29
C PHE A 814 -20.85 -30.01 23.99
N ARG A 815 -20.28 -30.89 23.14
CA ARG A 815 -20.82 -32.24 22.88
C ARG A 815 -20.92 -33.08 24.15
N LEU A 816 -19.89 -33.06 24.99
CA LEU A 816 -19.89 -33.77 26.26
C LEU A 816 -20.96 -33.21 27.22
N LEU A 817 -21.09 -31.88 27.30
CA LEU A 817 -22.08 -31.23 28.15
C LEU A 817 -23.50 -31.59 27.69
N LEU A 818 -23.77 -31.50 26.39
CA LEU A 818 -25.07 -31.85 25.81
C LEU A 818 -25.40 -33.33 26.02
N LYS A 819 -24.42 -34.22 25.82
CA LYS A 819 -24.57 -35.65 26.11
C LYS A 819 -24.86 -35.90 27.59
N THR A 820 -24.16 -35.21 28.50
CA THR A 820 -24.37 -35.34 29.95
C THR A 820 -25.80 -34.94 30.35
N LEU A 821 -26.37 -33.92 29.70
CA LEU A 821 -27.74 -33.48 29.94
C LEU A 821 -28.77 -34.49 29.41
N ILE A 822 -28.57 -35.02 28.21
CA ILE A 822 -29.51 -35.95 27.56
C ILE A 822 -29.47 -37.35 28.18
N ASP A 823 -28.28 -37.84 28.57
CA ASP A 823 -28.11 -39.17 29.15
C ASP A 823 -28.61 -39.24 30.61
N ASP A 824 -28.97 -38.10 31.22
CA ASP A 824 -29.53 -38.05 32.57
C ASP A 824 -31.04 -38.35 32.56
N ALA A 825 -31.40 -39.62 32.74
CA ALA A 825 -32.78 -40.09 32.79
C ALA A 825 -33.64 -39.45 33.89
N GLU A 826 -33.03 -38.80 34.90
CA GLU A 826 -33.78 -38.07 35.94
C GLU A 826 -34.02 -36.59 35.58
N LEU A 827 -33.40 -36.06 34.53
CA LEU A 827 -33.71 -34.75 33.93
C LEU A 827 -34.82 -34.92 32.89
N ARG A 828 -36.06 -35.14 33.36
CA ARG A 828 -37.21 -35.54 32.53
C ARG A 828 -37.56 -34.55 31.42
N GLU A 829 -37.23 -33.28 31.61
CA GLU A 829 -37.47 -32.22 30.64
C GLU A 829 -36.53 -32.29 29.41
N VAL A 830 -35.42 -33.03 29.48
CA VAL A 830 -34.43 -33.15 28.40
C VAL A 830 -34.14 -34.63 28.12
N GLY A 831 -35.01 -35.29 27.34
CA GLY A 831 -34.83 -36.70 26.96
C GLY A 831 -34.16 -36.88 25.60
N SER A 832 -34.16 -35.84 24.77
CA SER A 832 -33.60 -35.83 23.43
C SER A 832 -33.18 -34.42 23.02
N LYS A 833 -32.42 -34.33 21.92
CA LYS A 833 -32.07 -33.05 21.29
C LYS A 833 -33.28 -32.23 20.83
N GLY A 834 -34.42 -32.89 20.56
CA GLY A 834 -35.65 -32.24 20.09
C GLY A 834 -36.45 -31.53 21.19
N ASP A 835 -36.15 -31.80 22.47
CA ASP A 835 -36.85 -31.18 23.60
C ASP A 835 -36.33 -29.76 23.90
N ILE A 836 -35.17 -29.40 23.33
CA ILE A 836 -34.56 -28.09 23.49
C ILE A 836 -35.18 -27.12 22.48
N ALA A 837 -35.98 -26.17 22.97
CA ALA A 837 -36.66 -25.21 22.12
C ALA A 837 -35.74 -24.04 21.70
N MET A 838 -34.84 -23.60 22.58
CA MET A 838 -34.01 -22.41 22.35
C MET A 838 -32.61 -22.55 22.94
N ALA A 839 -31.62 -21.97 22.27
CA ALA A 839 -30.26 -21.81 22.74
C ALA A 839 -29.84 -20.34 22.69
N CYS A 840 -29.65 -19.73 23.86
CA CYS A 840 -29.15 -18.38 24.05
C CYS A 840 -27.62 -18.41 24.16
N HIS A 841 -26.93 -17.64 23.33
CA HIS A 841 -25.48 -17.58 23.23
C HIS A 841 -24.97 -16.24 23.73
N ARG A 842 -24.06 -16.25 24.70
CA ARG A 842 -23.41 -15.02 25.13
C ARG A 842 -22.34 -14.63 24.11
N ILE A 843 -22.55 -13.49 23.45
CA ILE A 843 -21.58 -12.89 22.54
C ILE A 843 -21.04 -11.62 23.18
N VAL A 844 -19.72 -11.43 23.19
CA VAL A 844 -19.12 -10.30 23.88
C VAL A 844 -19.38 -8.99 23.11
N HIS A 845 -19.10 -8.97 21.82
CA HIS A 845 -19.18 -7.75 21.01
C HIS A 845 -20.30 -7.86 19.97
N GLY A 846 -21.38 -7.10 20.13
CA GLY A 846 -22.52 -7.05 19.20
C GLY A 846 -22.39 -6.01 18.09
N GLY A 847 -21.38 -5.14 18.15
CA GLY A 847 -21.16 -4.13 17.11
C GLY A 847 -22.32 -3.14 17.04
N ASP A 848 -22.96 -3.07 15.88
CA ASP A 848 -24.13 -2.26 15.58
C ASP A 848 -25.46 -2.85 16.10
N TYR A 849 -25.46 -4.06 16.67
CA TYR A 849 -26.65 -4.58 17.34
C TYR A 849 -26.88 -3.95 18.72
N ASP A 850 -28.09 -3.40 18.88
CA ASP A 850 -28.60 -2.74 20.08
C ASP A 850 -29.45 -3.66 20.98
N ASP A 851 -29.84 -4.83 20.48
CA ASP A 851 -30.61 -5.84 21.19
C ASP A 851 -30.24 -7.26 20.73
N SER A 852 -30.69 -8.29 21.45
CA SER A 852 -30.48 -9.69 21.10
C SER A 852 -31.06 -10.03 19.73
N LYS A 853 -30.38 -10.92 19.00
CA LYS A 853 -30.76 -11.30 17.62
C LYS A 853 -30.87 -12.80 17.44
N VAL A 854 -31.89 -13.24 16.71
CA VAL A 854 -31.97 -14.62 16.22
C VAL A 854 -30.81 -14.85 15.24
N ILE A 855 -30.11 -15.95 15.42
CA ILE A 855 -28.96 -16.34 14.60
C ILE A 855 -29.49 -17.01 13.34
N THR A 856 -29.67 -16.21 12.28
CA THR A 856 -29.83 -16.70 10.91
C THR A 856 -28.46 -16.84 10.25
N LYS A 857 -28.42 -17.30 9.00
CA LYS A 857 -27.18 -17.34 8.22
C LYS A 857 -26.59 -15.94 8.04
N GLU A 858 -27.43 -14.94 7.80
CA GLU A 858 -27.07 -13.54 7.64
C GLU A 858 -26.52 -12.97 8.96
N THR A 859 -27.23 -13.19 10.08
CA THR A 859 -26.73 -12.76 11.40
C THR A 859 -25.40 -13.43 11.74
N TYR A 860 -25.24 -14.73 11.45
CA TYR A 860 -23.99 -15.45 11.70
C TYR A 860 -22.81 -14.84 10.92
N HIS A 861 -22.98 -14.58 9.61
CA HIS A 861 -21.94 -13.95 8.80
C HIS A 861 -21.61 -12.53 9.27
N HIS A 862 -22.61 -11.75 9.68
CA HIS A 862 -22.34 -10.42 10.24
C HIS A 862 -21.59 -10.47 11.58
N LEU A 863 -21.88 -11.46 12.43
CA LEU A 863 -21.12 -11.68 13.67
C LEU A 863 -19.68 -12.14 13.41
N GLU A 864 -19.46 -12.90 12.34
CA GLU A 864 -18.14 -13.29 11.84
C GLU A 864 -17.34 -12.04 11.44
N GLU A 865 -17.94 -11.12 10.66
CA GLU A 865 -17.32 -9.82 10.32
C GLU A 865 -17.04 -8.95 11.56
N LEU A 866 -17.93 -8.97 12.55
CA LEU A 866 -17.74 -8.25 13.81
C LEU A 866 -16.63 -8.84 14.68
N SER A 867 -16.17 -10.06 14.41
CA SER A 867 -15.08 -10.68 15.18
C SER A 867 -13.75 -9.95 14.99
N ASP A 868 -13.56 -9.22 13.88
CA ASP A 868 -12.39 -8.35 13.66
C ASP A 868 -12.33 -7.17 14.65
N LEU A 869 -13.46 -6.74 15.22
CA LEU A 869 -13.47 -5.68 16.25
C LEU A 869 -13.02 -6.16 17.62
N ALA A 870 -13.22 -7.45 17.93
CA ALA A 870 -12.92 -8.04 19.22
C ALA A 870 -12.51 -9.53 19.10
N PRO A 871 -11.39 -9.82 18.41
CA PRO A 871 -11.03 -11.18 18.02
C PRO A 871 -10.81 -12.10 19.23
N LEU A 872 -10.13 -11.59 20.26
CA LEU A 872 -9.88 -12.33 21.51
C LEU A 872 -11.14 -12.68 22.33
N HIS A 873 -12.32 -12.20 21.92
CA HIS A 873 -13.56 -12.30 22.67
C HIS A 873 -14.69 -12.99 21.90
N ASN A 874 -14.88 -12.70 20.61
CA ASN A 874 -15.98 -13.26 19.84
C ASN A 874 -15.67 -14.63 19.22
N GLY A 875 -14.43 -14.90 18.79
CA GLY A 875 -14.06 -16.15 18.11
C GLY A 875 -14.53 -17.43 18.83
N PRO A 876 -14.17 -17.62 20.12
CA PRO A 876 -14.61 -18.78 20.90
C PRO A 876 -16.13 -18.95 21.03
N ALA A 877 -16.90 -17.85 20.92
CA ALA A 877 -18.35 -17.91 21.03
C ALA A 877 -19.00 -18.39 19.73
N LEU A 878 -18.45 -18.00 18.57
CA LEU A 878 -18.98 -18.39 17.26
C LEU A 878 -18.76 -19.87 16.93
N ASP A 879 -17.64 -20.45 17.36
CA ASP A 879 -17.40 -21.90 17.22
C ASP A 879 -18.50 -22.73 17.92
N ILE A 880 -18.95 -22.27 19.09
CA ILE A 880 -20.01 -22.92 19.84
C ILE A 880 -21.38 -22.68 19.19
N VAL A 881 -21.65 -21.48 18.67
CA VAL A 881 -22.87 -21.20 17.92
C VAL A 881 -23.01 -22.17 16.74
N ASP A 882 -21.96 -22.35 15.94
CA ASP A 882 -21.95 -23.28 14.80
C ASP A 882 -22.16 -24.75 15.25
N SER A 883 -21.50 -25.18 16.34
CA SER A 883 -21.77 -26.50 16.93
C SER A 883 -23.22 -26.67 17.37
N CYS A 884 -23.81 -25.63 17.98
CA CYS A 884 -25.18 -25.63 18.46
C CYS A 884 -26.17 -25.75 17.31
N ILE A 885 -25.98 -25.00 16.22
CA ILE A 885 -26.79 -25.09 14.99
C ILE A 885 -26.74 -26.51 14.40
N LYS A 886 -25.55 -27.12 14.35
CA LYS A 886 -25.38 -28.49 13.84
C LYS A 886 -26.01 -29.55 14.73
N GLN A 887 -25.91 -29.39 16.05
CA GLN A 887 -26.33 -30.41 17.00
C GLN A 887 -27.78 -30.28 17.45
N LEU A 888 -28.36 -29.08 17.39
CA LEU A 888 -29.73 -28.76 17.78
C LEU A 888 -30.46 -28.06 16.62
N PRO A 889 -30.65 -28.72 15.47
CA PRO A 889 -31.22 -28.08 14.27
C PRO A 889 -32.67 -27.62 14.44
N GLY A 890 -33.38 -28.14 15.44
CA GLY A 890 -34.75 -27.72 15.78
C GLY A 890 -34.83 -26.56 16.80
N ALA A 891 -33.71 -26.16 17.40
CA ALA A 891 -33.69 -25.10 18.41
C ALA A 891 -33.48 -23.72 17.77
N ILE A 892 -34.20 -22.71 18.27
CA ILE A 892 -33.96 -21.31 17.90
C ILE A 892 -32.68 -20.85 18.59
N ASN A 893 -31.69 -20.41 17.82
CA ASN A 893 -30.43 -19.90 18.35
C ASN A 893 -30.50 -18.37 18.45
N VAL A 894 -30.20 -17.80 19.62
CA VAL A 894 -30.29 -16.35 19.89
C VAL A 894 -28.95 -15.85 20.41
N ALA A 895 -28.39 -14.81 19.79
CA ALA A 895 -27.21 -14.11 20.27
C ALA A 895 -27.61 -13.00 21.25
N CYS A 896 -27.08 -13.05 22.47
CA CYS A 896 -27.24 -12.04 23.51
C CYS A 896 -25.91 -11.30 23.71
N PHE A 897 -25.90 -9.98 23.55
CA PHE A 897 -24.65 -9.22 23.48
C PHE A 897 -24.31 -8.53 24.80
N ASP A 898 -23.06 -8.61 25.25
CA ASP A 898 -22.59 -7.82 26.38
C ASP A 898 -22.59 -6.31 26.10
N SER A 899 -22.59 -5.89 24.83
CA SER A 899 -22.65 -4.49 24.43
C SER A 899 -24.08 -3.90 24.40
N GLN A 900 -25.14 -4.73 24.40
CA GLN A 900 -26.50 -4.25 24.10
C GLN A 900 -27.03 -3.27 25.15
N PHE A 901 -26.77 -3.52 26.44
CA PHE A 901 -27.22 -2.62 27.53
C PHE A 901 -26.62 -1.20 27.41
N HIS A 902 -25.45 -1.10 26.78
CA HIS A 902 -24.68 0.12 26.61
C HIS A 902 -25.01 0.89 25.31
N ALA A 903 -25.93 0.39 24.48
CA ALA A 903 -26.40 1.10 23.28
C ALA A 903 -27.02 2.47 23.60
N THR A 904 -27.45 2.66 24.85
CA THR A 904 -28.06 3.90 25.38
C THR A 904 -27.04 5.00 25.74
N ILE A 905 -25.73 4.72 25.67
CA ILE A 905 -24.68 5.72 25.96
C ILE A 905 -24.76 6.87 24.94
N PRO A 906 -24.82 8.14 25.40
CA PRO A 906 -24.98 9.29 24.51
C PRO A 906 -23.75 9.51 23.62
N PRO A 907 -23.91 10.15 22.44
CA PRO A 907 -22.82 10.32 21.47
C PRO A 907 -21.55 10.99 22.02
N HIS A 908 -21.68 12.00 22.88
CA HIS A 908 -20.54 12.71 23.46
C HIS A 908 -19.69 11.85 24.43
N ILE A 909 -20.24 10.75 24.94
CA ILE A 909 -19.55 9.78 25.79
C ILE A 909 -19.01 8.61 24.95
N SER A 910 -19.75 8.20 23.92
CA SER A 910 -19.36 7.07 23.07
C SER A 910 -18.33 7.41 21.99
N THR A 911 -18.20 8.68 21.61
CA THR A 911 -17.31 9.14 20.52
C THR A 911 -15.87 9.31 21.00
N TYR A 912 -14.91 8.72 20.28
CA TYR A 912 -13.49 9.01 20.47
C TYR A 912 -13.08 10.26 19.66
N PRO A 913 -12.25 11.17 20.22
CA PRO A 913 -11.77 12.38 19.53
C PRO A 913 -10.66 12.07 18.51
N ILE A 914 -11.00 11.26 17.50
CA ILE A 914 -10.17 10.88 16.36
C ILE A 914 -10.84 11.31 15.05
N ASP A 915 -10.22 11.05 13.90
CA ASP A 915 -10.85 11.29 12.59
C ASP A 915 -12.20 10.56 12.52
N GLN A 916 -13.29 11.32 12.43
CA GLN A 916 -14.65 10.78 12.52
C GLN A 916 -15.05 9.98 11.28
N GLU A 917 -14.44 10.25 10.12
CA GLU A 917 -14.71 9.48 8.91
C GLU A 917 -14.05 8.10 9.00
N ILE A 918 -12.81 8.05 9.51
CA ILE A 918 -12.14 6.77 9.82
C ILE A 918 -12.90 6.03 10.93
N ALA A 919 -13.30 6.74 11.99
CA ALA A 919 -14.00 6.13 13.12
C ALA A 919 -15.33 5.50 12.72
N LYS A 920 -16.18 6.21 11.98
CA LYS A 920 -17.45 5.68 11.47
C LYS A 920 -17.23 4.49 10.55
N LYS A 921 -16.32 4.62 9.58
CA LYS A 921 -16.02 3.56 8.60
C LYS A 921 -15.56 2.27 9.28
N ASN A 922 -14.71 2.40 10.30
CA ASN A 922 -14.13 1.26 11.01
C ASN A 922 -14.88 0.92 12.31
N ARG A 923 -16.07 1.50 12.55
CA ARG A 923 -16.90 1.26 13.74
C ARG A 923 -16.16 1.52 15.08
N LEU A 924 -15.27 2.52 15.12
CA LEU A 924 -14.44 2.86 16.28
C LEU A 924 -15.18 3.81 17.23
N ARG A 925 -15.80 3.24 18.26
CA ARG A 925 -16.47 3.97 19.34
C ARG A 925 -16.37 3.20 20.65
N LYS A 926 -16.74 3.83 21.77
CA LYS A 926 -17.01 3.09 23.00
C LYS A 926 -18.30 2.28 22.83
N TYR A 927 -18.19 0.98 23.09
CA TYR A 927 -19.29 0.03 23.13
C TYR A 927 -19.66 -0.32 24.57
N GLY A 928 -18.68 -0.72 25.38
CA GLY A 928 -18.94 -1.22 26.73
C GLY A 928 -19.33 -2.70 26.77
N PHE A 929 -19.09 -3.36 27.92
CA PHE A 929 -19.33 -4.80 28.10
C PHE A 929 -19.74 -5.11 29.55
N HIS A 930 -20.05 -6.39 29.80
CA HIS A 930 -20.81 -6.87 30.96
C HIS A 930 -22.25 -6.34 31.00
N GLY A 931 -22.81 -5.94 29.86
CA GLY A 931 -24.15 -5.38 29.76
C GLY A 931 -25.25 -6.33 30.22
N ILE A 932 -25.09 -7.64 30.00
CA ILE A 932 -26.04 -8.65 30.51
C ILE A 932 -26.05 -8.65 32.04
N SER A 933 -24.87 -8.57 32.67
CA SER A 933 -24.77 -8.44 34.13
C SER A 933 -25.35 -7.11 34.62
N TYR A 934 -25.07 -5.99 33.94
CA TYR A 934 -25.64 -4.70 34.33
C TYR A 934 -27.16 -4.64 34.19
N ALA A 935 -27.73 -5.29 33.18
CA ALA A 935 -29.18 -5.43 33.04
C ALA A 935 -29.78 -6.20 34.22
N PHE A 936 -29.15 -7.31 34.63
CA PHE A 936 -29.54 -8.06 35.82
C PHE A 936 -29.44 -7.21 37.09
N ILE A 937 -28.30 -6.53 37.30
CA ILE A 937 -28.05 -5.69 38.47
C ILE A 937 -29.09 -4.57 38.54
N ALA A 938 -29.34 -3.86 37.45
CA ALA A 938 -30.33 -2.78 37.41
C ALA A 938 -31.72 -3.27 37.82
N ARG A 939 -32.16 -4.41 37.28
CA ARG A 939 -33.46 -5.01 37.60
C ARG A 939 -33.54 -5.45 39.07
N SER A 940 -32.57 -6.23 39.54
CA SER A 940 -32.57 -6.77 40.90
C SER A 940 -32.41 -5.69 41.96
N VAL A 941 -31.64 -4.64 41.70
CA VAL A 941 -31.48 -3.51 42.62
C VAL A 941 -32.72 -2.61 42.62
N ALA A 942 -33.35 -2.37 41.46
CA ALA A 942 -34.63 -1.66 41.41
C ALA A 942 -35.71 -2.37 42.24
N GLU A 943 -35.82 -3.69 42.07
CA GLU A 943 -36.73 -4.54 42.85
C GLU A 943 -36.42 -4.47 44.36
N PHE A 944 -35.15 -4.58 44.74
CA PHE A 944 -34.72 -4.48 46.13
C PHE A 944 -35.02 -3.12 46.77
N LEU A 945 -34.83 -2.03 46.02
CA LEU A 945 -35.09 -0.67 46.49
C LEU A 945 -36.57 -0.27 46.41
N GLY A 946 -37.44 -1.12 45.86
CA GLY A 946 -38.86 -0.81 45.63
C GLY A 946 -39.07 0.34 44.64
N LYS A 947 -38.15 0.49 43.66
CA LYS A 947 -38.17 1.55 42.65
C LYS A 947 -38.50 0.98 41.27
N SER A 948 -39.09 1.81 40.41
CA SER A 948 -39.14 1.50 38.98
C SER A 948 -37.75 1.65 38.35
N LEU A 949 -37.46 0.93 37.25
CA LEU A 949 -36.20 1.10 36.53
C LEU A 949 -35.98 2.55 36.08
N ALA A 950 -37.04 3.27 35.67
CA ALA A 950 -36.94 4.65 35.19
C ALA A 950 -36.47 5.66 36.26
N GLU A 951 -36.60 5.31 37.55
CA GLU A 951 -36.20 6.15 38.68
C GLU A 951 -34.84 5.74 39.27
N LEU A 952 -34.24 4.66 38.76
CA LEU A 952 -33.02 4.09 39.31
C LEU A 952 -31.77 4.81 38.78
N ASN A 953 -30.98 5.38 39.68
CA ASN A 953 -29.66 5.93 39.37
C ASN A 953 -28.60 5.24 40.25
N ILE A 954 -27.75 4.40 39.69
CA ILE A 954 -26.75 3.65 40.48
C ILE A 954 -25.37 3.69 39.82
N ILE A 955 -24.34 3.51 40.64
CA ILE A 955 -22.99 3.18 40.16
C ILE A 955 -22.78 1.69 40.44
N ALA A 956 -22.71 0.88 39.39
CA ALA A 956 -22.53 -0.56 39.51
C ALA A 956 -21.10 -0.96 39.14
N LEU A 957 -20.50 -1.82 39.97
CA LEU A 957 -19.15 -2.35 39.82
C LEU A 957 -19.24 -3.86 39.60
N HIS A 958 -19.07 -4.31 38.36
CA HIS A 958 -18.91 -5.73 38.06
C HIS A 958 -17.42 -6.10 38.16
N LEU A 959 -17.02 -6.73 39.26
CA LEU A 959 -15.62 -7.02 39.57
C LEU A 959 -15.37 -8.53 39.52
N GLY A 960 -14.65 -8.98 38.49
CA GLY A 960 -14.21 -10.36 38.29
C GLY A 960 -12.81 -10.41 37.66
N SER A 961 -12.48 -11.53 36.99
CA SER A 961 -11.22 -11.62 36.22
C SER A 961 -11.16 -10.59 35.09
N GLY A 962 -12.31 -10.26 34.50
CA GLY A 962 -12.56 -8.97 33.86
C GLY A 962 -13.36 -8.08 34.82
N ALA A 963 -13.00 -6.81 34.90
CA ALA A 963 -13.65 -5.85 35.80
C ALA A 963 -14.14 -4.63 35.00
N SER A 964 -15.33 -4.13 35.32
CA SER A 964 -15.84 -2.86 34.81
C SER A 964 -16.68 -2.14 35.87
N ALA A 965 -16.84 -0.84 35.67
CA ALA A 965 -17.80 0.01 36.33
C ALA A 965 -18.78 0.59 35.30
N CYS A 966 -20.03 0.83 35.71
CA CYS A 966 -21.09 1.42 34.90
C CYS A 966 -21.88 2.47 35.71
N ALA A 967 -22.11 3.63 35.12
CA ALA A 967 -23.08 4.61 35.58
C ALA A 967 -24.43 4.31 34.94
N ILE A 968 -25.44 4.03 35.76
CA ILE A 968 -26.80 3.75 35.29
C ILE A 968 -27.68 4.94 35.69
N LYS A 969 -28.38 5.51 34.71
CA LYS A 969 -29.27 6.66 34.88
C LYS A 969 -30.65 6.33 34.34
N GLY A 970 -31.67 6.40 35.20
CA GLY A 970 -33.03 5.97 34.87
C GLY A 970 -33.07 4.54 34.31
N GLY A 971 -32.30 3.63 34.93
CA GLY A 971 -32.25 2.21 34.55
C GLY A 971 -31.52 1.91 33.24
N LYS A 972 -30.97 2.92 32.56
CA LYS A 972 -30.21 2.79 31.30
C LYS A 972 -28.73 3.08 31.52
N SER A 973 -27.86 2.49 30.71
CA SER A 973 -26.42 2.77 30.74
C SER A 973 -26.15 4.21 30.30
N TRP A 974 -25.65 5.04 31.22
CA TRP A 974 -25.21 6.40 30.92
C TRP A 974 -23.75 6.43 30.48
N ASP A 975 -22.87 5.73 31.18
CA ASP A 975 -21.46 5.56 30.83
C ASP A 975 -20.93 4.24 31.41
N THR A 976 -19.85 3.72 30.83
CA THR A 976 -19.18 2.50 31.28
C THR A 976 -17.67 2.60 31.07
N SER A 977 -16.93 1.90 31.92
CA SER A 977 -15.47 2.02 32.00
C SER A 977 -14.78 1.35 30.81
N MET A 978 -15.39 0.30 30.26
CA MET A 978 -14.88 -0.37 29.06
C MET A 978 -15.19 0.44 27.80
N GLY A 979 -14.36 0.26 26.78
CA GLY A 979 -14.30 1.12 25.60
C GLY A 979 -14.75 0.41 24.33
N LEU A 980 -13.93 0.55 23.28
CA LEU A 980 -14.03 -0.23 22.04
C LEU A 980 -13.98 -1.74 22.30
N THR A 981 -13.12 -2.16 23.22
CA THR A 981 -12.96 -3.56 23.64
C THR A 981 -13.00 -3.66 25.17
N PRO A 982 -13.14 -4.88 25.73
CA PRO A 982 -13.08 -5.12 27.17
C PRO A 982 -11.73 -4.82 27.85
N LEU A 983 -10.76 -4.23 27.12
CA LEU A 983 -9.44 -3.87 27.61
C LEU A 983 -9.43 -2.54 28.38
N ALA A 984 -10.16 -1.54 27.88
CA ALA A 984 -10.18 -0.21 28.49
C ALA A 984 -10.91 -0.26 29.85
N GLY A 985 -10.60 0.67 30.74
CA GLY A 985 -11.25 0.80 32.03
C GLY A 985 -10.40 0.26 33.19
N LEU A 986 -11.03 -0.57 34.02
CA LEU A 986 -10.38 -1.18 35.17
C LEU A 986 -9.36 -2.25 34.74
N PRO A 987 -8.23 -2.39 35.45
CA PRO A 987 -7.34 -3.53 35.24
C PRO A 987 -8.06 -4.84 35.59
N GLY A 988 -7.70 -5.90 34.88
CA GLY A 988 -8.21 -7.26 35.13
C GLY A 988 -7.09 -8.21 35.55
N ALA A 989 -7.40 -9.51 35.57
CA ALA A 989 -6.43 -10.55 35.93
C ALA A 989 -5.22 -10.57 35.01
N THR A 990 -5.48 -10.51 33.70
CA THR A 990 -4.45 -10.50 32.66
C THR A 990 -4.50 -9.26 31.78
N ARG A 991 -5.46 -8.35 32.03
CA ARG A 991 -5.69 -7.15 31.23
C ARG A 991 -5.13 -5.92 31.91
N SER A 992 -4.47 -5.04 31.16
CA SER A 992 -3.87 -3.81 31.71
C SER A 992 -4.88 -2.82 32.28
N GLY A 993 -6.11 -2.82 31.77
CA GLY A 993 -7.00 -1.68 31.94
C GLY A 993 -6.55 -0.49 31.08
N SER A 994 -7.10 0.69 31.35
CA SER A 994 -6.68 1.93 30.69
C SER A 994 -5.22 2.28 31.04
N VAL A 995 -4.40 2.40 30.00
CA VAL A 995 -3.02 2.90 30.05
C VAL A 995 -2.85 3.98 28.99
N ASP A 996 -1.72 4.71 29.02
CA ASP A 996 -1.37 5.63 27.94
C ASP A 996 -1.34 4.87 26.59
N PRO A 997 -2.07 5.31 25.54
CA PRO A 997 -2.09 4.63 24.25
C PRO A 997 -0.70 4.47 23.61
N SER A 998 0.25 5.36 23.94
CA SER A 998 1.63 5.28 23.47
C SER A 998 2.48 4.25 24.23
N LEU A 999 2.08 3.86 25.46
CA LEU A 999 2.85 2.96 26.34
C LEU A 999 3.19 1.65 25.65
N VAL A 1000 2.23 1.06 24.93
CA VAL A 1000 2.43 -0.24 24.27
C VAL A 1000 3.55 -0.17 23.22
N PHE A 1001 3.66 0.95 22.50
CA PHE A 1001 4.73 1.18 21.52
C PHE A 1001 6.11 1.42 22.17
N HIS A 1002 6.13 1.83 23.44
CA HIS A 1002 7.34 1.90 24.25
C HIS A 1002 7.69 0.56 24.92
N TYR A 1003 6.68 -0.26 25.23
CA TYR A 1003 6.85 -1.58 25.83
C TYR A 1003 7.47 -2.58 24.84
N ALA A 1004 6.99 -2.58 23.60
CA ALA A 1004 7.56 -3.38 22.52
C ALA A 1004 7.48 -2.66 21.17
N SER A 1005 8.53 -2.80 20.35
CA SER A 1005 8.65 -2.09 19.07
C SER A 1005 7.83 -2.69 17.93
N ASP A 1006 7.31 -3.90 18.11
CA ASP A 1006 6.61 -4.70 17.10
C ASP A 1006 5.12 -4.93 17.44
N VAL A 1007 4.56 -4.12 18.33
CA VAL A 1007 3.20 -4.28 18.85
C VAL A 1007 2.09 -4.21 17.79
N GLY A 1008 2.38 -3.63 16.62
CA GLY A 1008 1.48 -3.63 15.46
C GLY A 1008 1.51 -4.90 14.60
N LYS A 1009 2.40 -5.86 14.87
CA LYS A 1009 2.44 -7.16 14.15
C LYS A 1009 1.37 -8.11 14.67
N LEU A 1010 1.03 -9.13 13.88
CA LEU A 1010 0.19 -10.23 14.34
C LEU A 1010 0.91 -11.03 15.44
N SER A 1011 0.19 -11.33 16.52
CA SER A 1011 0.56 -12.24 17.59
C SER A 1011 0.69 -13.67 17.06
N PRO A 1012 1.58 -14.51 17.63
CA PRO A 1012 1.62 -15.95 17.35
C PRO A 1012 0.31 -16.69 17.61
N ALA A 1013 -0.56 -16.12 18.46
CA ALA A 1013 -1.91 -16.65 18.71
C ALA A 1013 -2.92 -16.29 17.61
N SER A 1014 -2.52 -15.50 16.60
CA SER A 1014 -3.38 -15.18 15.45
C SER A 1014 -3.54 -16.40 14.55
N THR A 1015 -4.76 -16.61 14.07
CA THR A 1015 -5.07 -17.63 13.05
C THR A 1015 -5.39 -16.95 11.73
N LYS A 1016 -5.68 -17.75 10.68
CA LYS A 1016 -6.12 -17.23 9.38
C LYS A 1016 -7.40 -16.39 9.50
N ASP A 1017 -8.25 -16.78 10.45
CA ASP A 1017 -9.59 -16.23 10.65
C ASP A 1017 -9.67 -15.32 11.89
N LEU A 1018 -8.53 -15.12 12.59
CA LEU A 1018 -8.46 -14.33 13.81
C LEU A 1018 -7.19 -13.46 13.86
N HIS A 1019 -7.33 -12.18 13.55
CA HIS A 1019 -6.22 -11.23 13.53
C HIS A 1019 -6.01 -10.58 14.90
N ILE A 1020 -5.01 -11.03 15.66
CA ILE A 1020 -4.69 -10.48 16.98
C ILE A 1020 -3.36 -9.75 16.87
N SER A 1021 -3.28 -8.47 17.19
CA SER A 1021 -1.99 -7.78 17.26
C SER A 1021 -1.18 -8.20 18.50
N LYS A 1022 0.14 -8.04 18.46
CA LYS A 1022 1.00 -8.27 19.63
C LYS A 1022 0.66 -7.27 20.75
N ALA A 1023 0.21 -6.05 20.41
CA ALA A 1023 -0.35 -5.09 21.37
C ALA A 1023 -1.53 -5.70 22.13
N GLU A 1024 -2.50 -6.27 21.41
CA GLU A 1024 -3.70 -6.87 22.02
C GLU A 1024 -3.34 -8.07 22.89
N GLU A 1025 -2.39 -8.90 22.47
CA GLU A 1025 -1.90 -10.03 23.28
C GLU A 1025 -1.24 -9.54 24.57
N ILE A 1026 -0.29 -8.59 24.49
CA ILE A 1026 0.41 -8.04 25.65
C ILE A 1026 -0.60 -7.44 26.63
N LEU A 1027 -1.47 -6.56 26.14
CA LEU A 1027 -2.38 -5.80 26.98
C LEU A 1027 -3.54 -6.64 27.51
N ASN A 1028 -3.95 -7.75 26.86
CA ASN A 1028 -5.06 -8.59 27.33
C ASN A 1028 -4.64 -9.89 28.04
N LYS A 1029 -3.47 -10.45 27.74
CA LYS A 1029 -3.04 -11.78 28.22
C LYS A 1029 -1.78 -11.75 29.06
N GLU A 1030 -0.89 -10.78 28.83
CA GLU A 1030 0.41 -10.67 29.51
C GLU A 1030 0.47 -9.52 30.55
N SER A 1031 -0.65 -8.83 30.80
CA SER A 1031 -0.74 -7.66 31.69
C SER A 1031 -1.56 -7.96 32.96
N GLY A 1032 -2.17 -6.94 33.57
CA GLY A 1032 -3.05 -7.08 34.72
C GLY A 1032 -2.32 -7.39 36.02
N TRP A 1033 -3.06 -7.72 37.08
CA TRP A 1033 -2.42 -8.04 38.36
C TRP A 1033 -1.59 -9.32 38.31
N LYS A 1034 -1.84 -10.22 37.35
CA LYS A 1034 -0.98 -11.41 37.14
C LYS A 1034 0.46 -11.02 36.83
N SER A 1035 0.69 -9.97 36.03
CA SER A 1035 2.07 -9.55 35.71
C SER A 1035 2.79 -8.93 36.90
N LEU A 1036 2.06 -8.41 37.89
CA LEU A 1036 2.60 -7.85 39.13
C LEU A 1036 2.82 -8.90 40.21
N THR A 1037 1.96 -9.92 40.28
CA THR A 1037 1.84 -10.82 41.44
C THR A 1037 2.13 -12.29 41.12
N GLY A 1038 2.19 -12.66 39.84
CA GLY A 1038 2.32 -14.05 39.39
C GLY A 1038 1.02 -14.87 39.45
N THR A 1039 -0.07 -14.36 40.04
CA THR A 1039 -1.36 -15.08 40.16
C THR A 1039 -2.52 -14.30 39.53
N THR A 1040 -3.51 -15.01 39.00
CA THR A 1040 -4.78 -14.43 38.55
C THR A 1040 -5.83 -14.37 39.66
N ASP A 1041 -5.60 -15.06 40.79
CA ASP A 1041 -6.56 -15.17 41.89
C ASP A 1041 -6.47 -13.94 42.81
N PHE A 1042 -7.47 -13.07 42.71
CA PHE A 1042 -7.54 -11.86 43.53
C PHE A 1042 -7.81 -12.14 45.02
N GLY A 1043 -8.37 -13.31 45.36
CA GLY A 1043 -8.54 -13.73 46.76
C GLY A 1043 -7.20 -13.90 47.48
N VAL A 1044 -6.22 -14.48 46.78
CA VAL A 1044 -4.83 -14.60 47.27
C VAL A 1044 -4.20 -13.22 47.44
N ILE A 1045 -4.39 -12.32 46.47
CA ILE A 1045 -3.86 -10.95 46.51
C ILE A 1045 -4.45 -10.17 47.68
N ALA A 1046 -5.78 -10.21 47.88
CA ALA A 1046 -6.45 -9.51 48.96
C ALA A 1046 -6.07 -10.04 50.35
N GLY A 1047 -5.76 -11.34 50.46
CA GLY A 1047 -5.38 -12.01 51.70
C GLY A 1047 -3.89 -11.94 52.05
N SER A 1048 -3.06 -11.29 51.24
CA SER A 1048 -1.61 -11.26 51.41
C SER A 1048 -1.09 -9.85 51.66
N ASP A 1049 -0.02 -9.77 52.47
CA ASP A 1049 0.68 -8.51 52.79
C ASP A 1049 1.99 -8.34 52.00
N GLU A 1050 2.27 -9.20 51.02
CA GLU A 1050 3.44 -9.04 50.16
C GLU A 1050 3.41 -7.70 49.41
N PRO A 1051 4.55 -7.00 49.24
CA PRO A 1051 4.58 -5.68 48.61
C PRO A 1051 3.91 -5.63 47.22
N GLN A 1052 4.11 -6.67 46.42
CA GLN A 1052 3.52 -6.81 45.08
C GLN A 1052 1.99 -7.02 45.12
N HIS A 1053 1.50 -7.80 46.09
CA HIS A 1053 0.06 -8.03 46.28
C HIS A 1053 -0.64 -6.78 46.79
N LYS A 1054 -0.01 -6.08 47.74
CA LYS A 1054 -0.49 -4.80 48.23
C LYS A 1054 -0.54 -3.75 47.12
N LEU A 1055 0.50 -3.65 46.29
CA LEU A 1055 0.52 -2.75 45.13
C LEU A 1055 -0.63 -3.07 44.15
N ALA A 1056 -0.84 -4.34 43.80
CA ALA A 1056 -1.92 -4.73 42.90
C ALA A 1056 -3.31 -4.43 43.49
N PHE A 1057 -3.51 -4.67 44.79
CA PHE A 1057 -4.74 -4.33 45.50
C PHE A 1057 -4.99 -2.81 45.50
N ASP A 1058 -3.99 -2.02 45.89
CA ASP A 1058 -4.08 -0.57 45.98
C ASP A 1058 -4.32 0.08 44.60
N LEU A 1059 -3.71 -0.45 43.54
CA LEU A 1059 -3.93 -0.05 42.15
C LEU A 1059 -5.39 -0.30 41.74
N LEU A 1060 -5.96 -1.47 42.03
CA LEU A 1060 -7.35 -1.76 41.66
C LEU A 1060 -8.31 -0.83 42.42
N VAL A 1061 -8.12 -0.66 43.74
CA VAL A 1061 -8.94 0.26 44.56
C VAL A 1061 -8.87 1.69 44.00
N ASP A 1062 -7.67 2.18 43.69
CA ASP A 1062 -7.47 3.52 43.13
C ASP A 1062 -8.24 3.71 41.81
N ARG A 1063 -8.11 2.76 40.88
CA ARG A 1063 -8.82 2.81 39.59
C ARG A 1063 -10.34 2.75 39.77
N ILE A 1064 -10.84 1.92 40.68
CA ILE A 1064 -12.28 1.87 41.01
C ILE A 1064 -12.74 3.23 41.54
N CYS A 1065 -12.04 3.82 42.50
CA CYS A 1065 -12.39 5.12 43.07
C CYS A 1065 -12.39 6.24 42.02
N GLY A 1066 -11.45 6.21 41.06
CA GLY A 1066 -11.44 7.13 39.92
C GLY A 1066 -12.73 7.08 39.10
N PHE A 1067 -13.23 5.87 38.77
CA PHE A 1067 -14.51 5.71 38.08
C PHE A 1067 -15.71 6.07 38.94
N VAL A 1068 -15.74 5.67 40.22
CA VAL A 1068 -16.81 6.02 41.16
C VAL A 1068 -16.96 7.54 41.27
N GLY A 1069 -15.85 8.27 41.44
CA GLY A 1069 -15.86 9.73 41.48
C GLY A 1069 -16.35 10.35 40.17
N SER A 1070 -15.84 9.89 39.03
CA SER A 1070 -16.27 10.37 37.71
C SER A 1070 -17.76 10.13 37.47
N TYR A 1071 -18.27 8.95 37.82
CA TYR A 1071 -19.68 8.58 37.60
C TYR A 1071 -20.62 9.26 38.58
N TYR A 1072 -20.19 9.50 39.81
CA TYR A 1072 -20.94 10.32 40.75
C TYR A 1072 -21.18 11.73 40.20
N VAL A 1073 -20.14 12.35 39.62
CA VAL A 1073 -20.24 13.66 38.96
C VAL A 1073 -21.10 13.60 37.70
N SER A 1074 -20.94 12.58 36.86
CA SER A 1074 -21.77 12.38 35.65
C SER A 1074 -23.26 12.21 35.98
N LEU A 1075 -23.58 11.60 37.13
CA LEU A 1075 -24.94 11.46 37.66
C LEU A 1075 -25.38 12.68 38.52
N GLN A 1076 -24.57 13.74 38.58
CA GLN A 1076 -24.85 14.98 39.31
C GLN A 1076 -25.13 14.76 40.81
N GLY A 1077 -24.49 13.74 41.39
CA GLY A 1077 -24.67 13.33 42.78
C GLY A 1077 -26.02 12.69 43.12
N GLN A 1078 -26.86 12.43 42.11
CA GLN A 1078 -28.11 11.67 42.25
C GLN A 1078 -27.79 10.18 42.10
N VAL A 1079 -27.34 9.56 43.19
CA VAL A 1079 -26.98 8.14 43.23
C VAL A 1079 -27.76 7.46 44.35
N ASP A 1080 -28.50 6.41 44.02
CA ASP A 1080 -29.26 5.61 44.98
C ASP A 1080 -28.35 4.65 45.74
N ALA A 1081 -27.42 4.01 45.02
CA ALA A 1081 -26.52 3.02 45.57
C ALA A 1081 -25.20 2.90 44.79
N LEU A 1082 -24.14 2.56 45.52
CA LEU A 1082 -22.94 1.94 44.98
C LEU A 1082 -23.09 0.43 45.09
N VAL A 1083 -23.09 -0.27 43.96
CA VAL A 1083 -23.39 -1.71 43.89
C VAL A 1083 -22.14 -2.49 43.52
N PHE A 1084 -21.76 -3.46 44.35
CA PHE A 1084 -20.69 -4.41 44.08
C PHE A 1084 -21.27 -5.73 43.57
N ALA A 1085 -20.78 -6.21 42.44
CA ALA A 1085 -21.19 -7.45 41.81
C ALA A 1085 -19.99 -8.18 41.19
N GLY A 1086 -20.21 -9.38 40.68
CA GLY A 1086 -19.16 -10.22 40.11
C GLY A 1086 -18.33 -10.92 41.19
N GLY A 1087 -17.63 -11.99 40.81
CA GLY A 1087 -17.02 -12.91 41.78
C GLY A 1087 -16.09 -12.26 42.81
N ILE A 1088 -15.36 -11.20 42.45
CA ILE A 1088 -14.52 -10.42 43.38
C ILE A 1088 -15.38 -9.47 44.21
N GLY A 1089 -16.30 -8.72 43.58
CA GLY A 1089 -17.16 -7.74 44.24
C GLY A 1089 -18.11 -8.36 45.27
N GLU A 1090 -18.57 -9.58 45.02
CA GLU A 1090 -19.45 -10.35 45.90
C GLU A 1090 -18.69 -10.93 47.11
N ARG A 1091 -17.45 -11.40 46.91
CA ARG A 1091 -16.71 -12.17 47.93
C ARG A 1091 -15.71 -11.36 48.75
N SER A 1092 -15.12 -10.31 48.18
CA SER A 1092 -14.05 -9.57 48.84
C SER A 1092 -14.59 -8.41 49.68
N SER A 1093 -14.92 -8.69 50.94
CA SER A 1093 -15.32 -7.66 51.92
C SER A 1093 -14.25 -6.59 52.11
N LYS A 1094 -12.97 -7.00 52.16
CA LYS A 1094 -11.80 -6.10 52.27
C LYS A 1094 -11.74 -5.09 51.11
N LEU A 1095 -12.00 -5.53 49.88
CA LEU A 1095 -12.02 -4.63 48.72
C LEU A 1095 -13.17 -3.63 48.82
N ARG A 1096 -14.37 -4.08 49.21
CA ARG A 1096 -15.52 -3.20 49.40
C ARG A 1096 -15.25 -2.14 50.46
N SER A 1097 -14.71 -2.52 51.62
CA SER A 1097 -14.35 -1.57 52.68
C SER A 1097 -13.34 -0.54 52.17
N ALA A 1098 -12.27 -0.97 51.50
CA ALA A 1098 -11.24 -0.06 50.99
C ALA A 1098 -11.77 0.95 49.95
N VAL A 1099 -12.65 0.50 49.03
CA VAL A 1099 -13.27 1.39 48.03
C VAL A 1099 -14.22 2.38 48.69
N VAL A 1100 -15.08 1.91 49.61
CA VAL A 1100 -16.06 2.76 50.29
C VAL A 1100 -15.38 3.77 51.20
N GLU A 1101 -14.33 3.38 51.93
CA GLU A 1101 -13.52 4.27 52.76
C GLU A 1101 -12.95 5.43 51.92
N ARG A 1102 -12.31 5.13 50.79
CA ARG A 1102 -11.76 6.18 49.89
C ARG A 1102 -12.84 7.03 49.23
N ALA A 1103 -14.03 6.47 48.99
CA ALA A 1103 -15.17 7.17 48.43
C ALA A 1103 -16.05 7.86 49.51
N GLY A 1104 -15.65 7.83 50.79
CA GLY A 1104 -16.46 8.30 51.90
C GLY A 1104 -16.83 9.79 51.82
N CYS A 1105 -15.99 10.60 51.19
CA CYS A 1105 -16.28 12.02 50.94
C CYS A 1105 -17.51 12.26 50.04
N LEU A 1106 -17.96 11.24 49.29
CA LEU A 1106 -19.17 11.29 48.45
C LEU A 1106 -20.43 10.88 49.24
N GLY A 1107 -20.29 10.43 50.49
CA GLY A 1107 -21.40 10.03 51.35
C GLY A 1107 -21.69 8.52 51.38
N PHE A 1108 -20.77 7.68 50.92
CA PHE A 1108 -20.84 6.23 51.10
C PHE A 1108 -20.19 5.81 52.42
N ALA A 1109 -20.78 4.88 53.15
CA ALA A 1109 -20.16 4.25 54.31
C ALA A 1109 -20.63 2.79 54.40
N VAL A 1110 -19.77 1.92 54.91
CA VAL A 1110 -20.03 0.48 55.04
C VAL A 1110 -20.24 0.12 56.51
N ASP A 1111 -21.14 -0.83 56.76
CA ASP A 1111 -21.28 -1.51 58.05
C ASP A 1111 -20.40 -2.77 58.03
N GLU A 1112 -19.31 -2.77 58.79
CA GLU A 1112 -18.35 -3.88 58.78
C GLU A 1112 -18.94 -5.22 59.23
N LYS A 1113 -20.01 -5.22 60.05
CA LYS A 1113 -20.69 -6.47 60.45
C LYS A 1113 -21.51 -7.02 59.28
N ARG A 1114 -22.25 -6.17 58.56
CA ARG A 1114 -23.05 -6.57 57.39
C ARG A 1114 -22.19 -6.90 56.16
N ASN A 1115 -21.03 -6.26 56.05
CA ASN A 1115 -20.08 -6.47 54.97
C ASN A 1115 -19.45 -7.87 55.01
N GLY A 1116 -19.33 -8.47 56.19
CA GLY A 1116 -18.85 -9.84 56.37
C GLY A 1116 -19.80 -10.89 55.77
N GLY A 1117 -19.25 -11.88 55.06
CA GLY A 1117 -19.98 -13.07 54.62
C GLY A 1117 -20.54 -13.05 53.19
N TYR A 1118 -20.70 -14.26 52.65
CA TYR A 1118 -21.42 -14.56 51.41
C TYR A 1118 -22.79 -15.11 51.81
N GLY A 1119 -23.88 -14.43 51.44
CA GLY A 1119 -25.26 -14.82 51.82
C GLY A 1119 -26.06 -15.33 50.62
N ASP A 1120 -27.25 -15.89 50.85
CA ASP A 1120 -28.08 -16.48 49.78
C ASP A 1120 -28.96 -15.46 49.04
N ALA A 1121 -29.06 -14.23 49.54
CA ALA A 1121 -29.89 -13.20 48.93
C ALA A 1121 -29.23 -12.61 47.66
N VAL A 1122 -30.03 -12.42 46.61
CA VAL A 1122 -29.59 -11.83 45.33
C VAL A 1122 -29.03 -10.42 45.51
N VAL A 1123 -29.67 -9.61 46.36
CA VAL A 1123 -29.17 -8.27 46.75
C VAL A 1123 -29.11 -8.18 48.26
N ARG A 1124 -27.99 -7.69 48.80
CA ARG A 1124 -27.82 -7.38 50.22
C ARG A 1124 -27.37 -5.95 50.41
N ASP A 1125 -27.87 -5.33 51.46
CA ASP A 1125 -27.36 -4.07 51.95
C ASP A 1125 -26.20 -4.26 52.93
N VAL A 1126 -25.09 -3.60 52.64
CA VAL A 1126 -23.89 -3.59 53.48
C VAL A 1126 -23.50 -2.17 53.91
N GLY A 1127 -24.30 -1.16 53.58
CA GLY A 1127 -24.04 0.23 53.94
C GLY A 1127 -24.33 0.53 55.41
N ALA A 1128 -23.73 1.58 55.95
CA ALA A 1128 -24.09 2.11 57.27
C ALA A 1128 -25.46 2.82 57.21
N ASP A 1129 -26.22 2.80 58.30
CA ASP A 1129 -27.59 3.34 58.33
C ASP A 1129 -27.64 4.88 58.20
N ASP A 1130 -26.57 5.56 58.61
CA ASP A 1130 -26.38 7.02 58.54
C ASP A 1130 -25.70 7.48 57.25
N ALA A 1131 -25.33 6.56 56.34
CA ALA A 1131 -24.75 6.89 55.05
C ALA A 1131 -25.76 7.63 54.17
N ARG A 1132 -25.29 8.62 53.39
CA ARG A 1132 -26.14 9.37 52.45
C ARG A 1132 -26.68 8.45 51.34
N HIS A 1133 -25.83 7.54 50.85
CA HIS A 1133 -26.12 6.65 49.74
C HIS A 1133 -25.95 5.20 50.18
N ARG A 1134 -26.75 4.28 49.62
CA ARG A 1134 -26.68 2.85 49.99
C ARG A 1134 -25.43 2.21 49.40
N VAL A 1135 -24.94 1.15 50.06
CA VAL A 1135 -23.89 0.28 49.52
C VAL A 1135 -24.44 -1.14 49.45
N LEU A 1136 -24.55 -1.67 48.25
CA LEU A 1136 -25.21 -2.94 48.00
C LEU A 1136 -24.23 -3.97 47.43
N VAL A 1137 -24.49 -5.24 47.70
CA VAL A 1137 -23.85 -6.38 47.02
C VAL A 1137 -24.92 -7.11 46.23
N CYS A 1138 -24.71 -7.29 44.93
CA CYS A 1138 -25.63 -8.00 44.04
C CYS A 1138 -24.94 -9.23 43.43
N GLN A 1139 -25.52 -10.41 43.62
CA GLN A 1139 -25.07 -11.65 42.99
C GLN A 1139 -25.64 -11.74 41.59
N THR A 1140 -24.80 -11.54 40.58
CA THR A 1140 -25.24 -11.47 39.19
C THR A 1140 -25.47 -12.86 38.59
N ASP A 1141 -26.53 -13.02 37.81
CA ASP A 1141 -26.78 -14.23 37.02
C ASP A 1141 -27.01 -13.86 35.54
N GLU A 1142 -25.92 -13.87 34.76
CA GLU A 1142 -25.95 -13.56 33.34
C GLU A 1142 -26.73 -14.60 32.53
N GLN A 1143 -26.61 -15.89 32.89
CA GLN A 1143 -27.32 -16.97 32.19
C GLN A 1143 -28.83 -16.83 32.38
N PHE A 1144 -29.27 -16.51 33.60
CA PHE A 1144 -30.68 -16.27 33.86
C PHE A 1144 -31.19 -15.03 33.11
N GLU A 1145 -30.43 -13.93 33.08
CA GLU A 1145 -30.88 -12.72 32.38
C GLU A 1145 -30.99 -12.96 30.86
N MET A 1146 -30.09 -13.75 30.26
CA MET A 1146 -30.22 -14.18 28.86
C MET A 1146 -31.48 -15.00 28.63
N ALA A 1147 -31.72 -16.03 29.45
CA ALA A 1147 -32.90 -16.87 29.35
C ALA A 1147 -34.19 -16.05 29.54
N ARG A 1148 -34.22 -15.13 30.50
CA ARG A 1148 -35.35 -14.24 30.78
C ARG A 1148 -35.60 -13.30 29.61
N ALA A 1149 -34.57 -12.64 29.10
CA ALA A 1149 -34.68 -11.69 27.99
C ALA A 1149 -35.24 -12.34 26.73
N CYS A 1150 -34.94 -13.62 26.49
CA CYS A 1150 -35.54 -14.37 25.38
C CYS A 1150 -36.93 -14.91 25.72
N ALA A 1151 -37.16 -15.38 26.94
CA ALA A 1151 -38.45 -15.93 27.37
C ALA A 1151 -39.58 -14.92 27.28
N VAL A 1152 -39.32 -13.63 27.57
CA VAL A 1152 -40.33 -12.55 27.53
C VAL A 1152 -40.63 -12.03 26.13
N LYS A 1153 -39.89 -12.45 25.09
CA LYS A 1153 -40.13 -12.04 23.69
C LYS A 1153 -41.10 -13.04 23.04
N GLU A 1154 -42.38 -12.66 22.92
CA GLU A 1154 -43.41 -13.51 22.31
C GLU A 1154 -43.07 -13.94 20.88
N GLU A 1155 -42.38 -13.09 20.12
CA GLU A 1155 -41.94 -13.37 18.74
C GLU A 1155 -40.97 -14.54 18.59
N LEU A 1156 -40.35 -15.01 19.69
CA LEU A 1156 -39.40 -16.13 19.68
C LEU A 1156 -40.07 -17.50 19.91
N TRP A 1157 -41.39 -17.55 20.08
CA TRP A 1157 -42.13 -18.70 20.58
C TRP A 1157 -43.28 -19.15 19.69
#